data_AF-A0A4Y7T0D1-F1
#
_entry.id   AF-A0A4Y7T0D1-F1
#
_cell.length_a   1.000
_cell.length_b   1.000
_cell.length_c   1.000
_cell.angle_alpha   90.00
_cell.angle_beta   90.00
_cell.angle_gamma   90.00
#
_symmetry.space_group_name_H-M   'P 1'
#
loop_
_entity.id
_entity.type
_entity.pdbx_description
1 polymer ?
#
loop_
_entity_poly.entity_id
_entity_poly.type
_entity_poly.pdbx_seq_one_letter_code
_entity_poly.pdbx_strand_id
1 'polypeptide(L)'
;MSTPEARRLLPRPQPLPSRTQDRGGHAAKRRQLLDDARPSSPRLLLVLRQFLVSTRDIEALTSTLSTLSTRNIPPSTEHAFTNPLCKDRVEHAMCALLDLSTIFRCFLASPTPPPPDVVAFRKTCLQMLVESWANVMKWLVFVMLISPSASNTREVLSVCVDTLFPIVATSDVEPTSDALAEELVYLPYTIDFLLLLLAQRDPGNGRYHYIGDTYGCKIVGLLNEYVKNSNAFTHLLARLRSVKPSTRRGILRSLVYRAREIAEGVVGVEEERHTHAMMSAMQSLYALIFCTSQLLIHPALHASFAQRDFLFEYASALSILSEHAHKRYPESRESDGVVGQFWKLMSATAVWTVKTIVMQRTPNPIMSFPSAPGGNGSKMLMDDVLAVCVSYMTVRGVWSGVKSREEAMEEALAEARRTSRGARSVCKVLREAVERGQGTFGGQEAAVRRRKREVRVCGNWKHVPPKARGLFQKAPEVKYRTCSGCHILTYCSDKCQQEDWVEFHHRECGTASKWYQDRKAVGCWTSLSTRRDQLLYLEDLANEILPPLPALLPVHSKPGVKQLMSAQDHLLSHTLRSSSPSPSISSPPQATYSPTAKWGAGAKAGSGLATDKKTGRPRTIAYHPDTTVALFDFVSHEGLAHKRRYPVHEYHERCWRYIDGTWADRVSGMVRDVEDGCEPGELNWRDSSHTGPDEEGRPRKRYALVEGIFMYNASLSIFVLMKMGWDEKAPGGKQYKVEDSVWRLGPRTISEELWGAYEEDGL
;
A
#
# COMPACT_ATOMS: atom_id res chain seq x y z
N MET A 1 -0.06 -29.93 23.70
CA MET A 1 -0.45 -31.26 24.19
C MET A 1 -1.96 -31.26 24.38
N SER A 2 -2.69 -31.93 23.50
CA SER A 2 -4.15 -31.91 23.46
C SER A 2 -4.65 -33.30 23.85
N THR A 3 -5.51 -33.40 24.87
CA THR A 3 -5.97 -34.68 25.42
C THR A 3 -6.99 -35.38 24.50
N PRO A 4 -7.04 -36.73 24.45
CA PRO A 4 -7.82 -37.49 23.47
C PRO A 4 -9.34 -37.55 23.72
N GLU A 5 -9.87 -36.90 24.75
CA GLU A 5 -11.28 -37.08 25.18
C GLU A 5 -12.29 -36.15 24.49
N ALA A 6 -11.85 -35.11 23.78
CA ALA A 6 -12.76 -34.16 23.13
C ALA A 6 -13.41 -34.65 21.80
N ARG A 7 -13.14 -35.90 21.36
CA ARG A 7 -13.68 -36.46 20.09
C ARG A 7 -14.93 -37.34 20.22
N ARG A 8 -15.52 -37.51 21.41
CA ARG A 8 -16.62 -38.49 21.64
C ARG A 8 -18.06 -37.94 21.70
N LEU A 9 -18.32 -36.69 21.28
CA LEU A 9 -19.68 -36.13 21.29
C LEU A 9 -20.19 -35.66 19.92
N LEU A 10 -19.90 -36.41 18.85
CA LEU A 10 -20.65 -36.29 17.59
C LEU A 10 -21.50 -37.54 17.39
N PRO A 11 -22.84 -37.42 17.30
CA PRO A 11 -23.71 -38.57 17.05
C PRO A 11 -23.38 -39.19 15.69
N ARG A 12 -23.30 -40.52 15.64
CA ARG A 12 -23.17 -41.28 14.38
C ARG A 12 -24.37 -40.99 13.48
N PRO A 13 -24.17 -40.77 12.17
CA PRO A 13 -25.26 -40.57 11.23
C PRO A 13 -26.12 -41.83 11.18
N GLN A 14 -27.42 -41.68 11.44
CA GLN A 14 -28.40 -42.75 11.28
C GLN A 14 -28.71 -42.98 9.78
N PRO A 15 -29.06 -44.22 9.38
CA PRO A 15 -29.44 -44.53 8.01
C PRO A 15 -30.70 -43.77 7.57
N LEU A 16 -30.68 -43.27 6.33
CA LEU A 16 -31.74 -42.45 5.75
C LEU A 16 -33.07 -43.23 5.60
N PRO A 17 -34.20 -42.73 6.15
CA PRO A 17 -35.52 -43.34 6.01
C PRO A 17 -36.08 -43.19 4.57
N SER A 18 -37.07 -44.03 4.25
CA SER A 18 -37.70 -44.11 2.92
C SER A 18 -38.40 -42.81 2.47
N ARG A 19 -38.16 -42.44 1.21
CA ARG A 19 -38.23 -41.08 0.63
C ARG A 19 -39.62 -40.43 0.46
N THR A 20 -40.72 -41.07 0.85
CA THR A 20 -42.09 -40.63 0.47
C THR A 20 -42.99 -40.16 1.63
N GLN A 21 -42.64 -40.42 2.89
CA GLN A 21 -43.49 -40.04 4.05
C GLN A 21 -43.03 -38.81 4.85
N ASP A 22 -41.87 -38.19 4.52
CA ASP A 22 -41.23 -37.16 5.39
C ASP A 22 -41.15 -35.73 4.78
N ARG A 23 -41.95 -35.42 3.76
CA ARG A 23 -41.92 -34.06 3.16
C ARG A 23 -42.34 -32.96 4.13
N GLY A 24 -43.29 -33.24 5.02
CA GLY A 24 -43.73 -32.29 6.05
C GLY A 24 -42.65 -31.99 7.10
N GLY A 25 -41.89 -33.01 7.50
CA GLY A 25 -40.81 -32.87 8.49
C GLY A 25 -39.66 -32.01 7.96
N HIS A 26 -39.28 -32.19 6.69
CA HIS A 26 -38.21 -31.43 6.06
C HIS A 26 -38.53 -29.92 5.96
N ALA A 27 -39.73 -29.54 5.55
CA ALA A 27 -40.11 -28.14 5.42
C ALA A 27 -40.15 -27.42 6.79
N ALA A 28 -40.69 -28.07 7.83
CA ALA A 28 -40.69 -27.56 9.18
C ALA A 28 -39.25 -27.42 9.72
N LYS A 29 -38.41 -28.44 9.49
CA LYS A 29 -37.00 -28.40 9.92
C LYS A 29 -36.21 -27.33 9.21
N ARG A 30 -36.40 -27.16 7.90
CA ARG A 30 -35.82 -26.08 7.10
C ARG A 30 -36.18 -24.72 7.69
N ARG A 31 -37.47 -24.49 7.98
CA ARG A 31 -37.93 -23.20 8.52
C ARG A 31 -37.30 -22.92 9.88
N GLN A 32 -37.28 -23.91 10.76
CA GLN A 32 -36.60 -23.81 12.05
C GLN A 32 -35.12 -23.44 11.87
N LEU A 33 -34.39 -24.13 10.99
CA LEU A 33 -32.96 -23.86 10.76
C LEU A 33 -32.70 -22.48 10.16
N LEU A 34 -33.58 -21.98 9.29
CA LEU A 34 -33.48 -20.62 8.75
C LEU A 34 -33.69 -19.59 9.87
N ASP A 35 -34.77 -19.74 10.66
CA ASP A 35 -35.08 -18.85 11.77
C ASP A 35 -33.94 -18.84 12.82
N ASP A 36 -33.41 -20.03 13.16
CA ASP A 36 -32.28 -20.20 14.09
C ASP A 36 -30.98 -19.59 13.55
N ALA A 37 -30.75 -19.63 12.23
CA ALA A 37 -29.54 -19.11 11.60
C ALA A 37 -29.56 -17.60 11.31
N ARG A 38 -30.73 -16.93 11.36
CA ARG A 38 -30.85 -15.48 11.11
C ARG A 38 -29.92 -14.62 11.98
N PRO A 39 -29.72 -14.88 13.29
CA PRO A 39 -28.76 -14.16 14.13
C PRO A 39 -27.28 -14.28 13.68
N SER A 40 -26.99 -14.99 12.59
CA SER A 40 -25.64 -15.16 12.01
C SER A 40 -24.66 -15.94 12.88
N SER A 41 -25.15 -16.83 13.75
CA SER A 41 -24.25 -17.73 14.49
C SER A 41 -23.49 -18.65 13.52
N PRO A 42 -22.14 -18.63 13.50
CA PRO A 42 -21.36 -19.44 12.57
C PRO A 42 -21.69 -20.94 12.66
N ARG A 43 -21.96 -21.43 13.88
CA ARG A 43 -22.36 -22.83 14.10
C ARG A 43 -23.71 -23.16 13.45
N LEU A 44 -24.70 -22.27 13.59
CA LEU A 44 -26.04 -22.51 13.02
C LEU A 44 -26.04 -22.36 11.50
N LEU A 45 -25.23 -21.44 10.95
CA LEU A 45 -24.98 -21.35 9.52
C LEU A 45 -24.35 -22.64 8.96
N LEU A 46 -23.39 -23.24 9.67
CA LEU A 46 -22.80 -24.53 9.29
C LEU A 46 -23.83 -25.67 9.30
N VAL A 47 -24.72 -25.71 10.30
CA VAL A 47 -25.80 -26.72 10.39
C VAL A 47 -26.80 -26.54 9.26
N LEU A 48 -27.26 -25.31 9.00
CA LEU A 48 -28.15 -24.99 7.89
C LEU A 48 -27.52 -25.41 6.55
N ARG A 49 -26.25 -25.07 6.32
CA ARG A 49 -25.51 -25.46 5.11
C ARG A 49 -25.48 -26.97 4.95
N GLN A 50 -25.10 -27.70 6.00
CA GLN A 50 -25.03 -29.17 5.95
C GLN A 50 -26.41 -29.76 5.63
N PHE A 51 -27.47 -29.24 6.25
CA PHE A 51 -28.84 -29.62 5.93
C PHE A 51 -29.19 -29.37 4.46
N LEU A 52 -29.01 -28.15 3.95
CA LEU A 52 -29.34 -27.78 2.57
C LEU A 52 -28.56 -28.64 1.54
N VAL A 53 -27.26 -28.87 1.76
CA VAL A 53 -26.41 -29.65 0.85
C VAL A 53 -26.75 -31.13 0.88
N SER A 54 -26.90 -31.72 2.07
CA SER A 54 -27.23 -33.15 2.23
C SER A 54 -28.61 -33.51 1.70
N THR A 55 -29.59 -32.61 1.86
CA THR A 55 -30.95 -32.79 1.36
C THR A 55 -31.12 -32.33 -0.09
N ARG A 56 -30.12 -31.62 -0.64
CA ARG A 56 -30.21 -30.90 -1.92
C ARG A 56 -31.47 -30.04 -2.02
N ASP A 57 -31.77 -29.31 -0.95
CA ASP A 57 -33.02 -28.56 -0.80
C ASP A 57 -33.03 -27.26 -1.62
N ILE A 58 -33.26 -27.43 -2.92
CA ILE A 58 -33.47 -26.35 -3.88
C ILE A 58 -34.85 -25.68 -3.69
N GLU A 59 -35.78 -26.38 -3.05
CA GLU A 59 -37.14 -25.88 -2.81
C GLU A 59 -37.13 -24.67 -1.86
N ALA A 60 -36.25 -24.68 -0.86
CA ALA A 60 -35.98 -23.52 0.01
C ALA A 60 -35.77 -22.24 -0.78
N LEU A 61 -34.83 -22.28 -1.74
CA LEU A 61 -34.49 -21.13 -2.57
C LEU A 61 -35.59 -20.82 -3.58
N THR A 62 -36.20 -21.84 -4.19
CA THR A 62 -37.30 -21.67 -5.15
C THR A 62 -38.49 -20.92 -4.53
N SER A 63 -38.89 -21.33 -3.32
CA SER A 63 -39.98 -20.69 -2.56
C SER A 63 -39.64 -19.24 -2.16
N THR A 64 -38.39 -19.01 -1.78
CA THR A 64 -37.89 -17.68 -1.46
C THR A 64 -37.93 -16.75 -2.68
N LEU A 65 -37.43 -17.21 -3.83
CA LEU A 65 -37.41 -16.43 -5.06
C LEU A 65 -38.80 -16.21 -5.66
N SER A 66 -39.72 -17.17 -5.53
CA SER A 66 -41.10 -17.01 -5.99
C SER A 66 -41.87 -15.94 -5.20
N THR A 67 -41.62 -15.86 -3.89
CA THR A 67 -42.15 -14.80 -3.02
C THR A 67 -41.66 -13.42 -3.50
N LEU A 68 -40.40 -13.34 -3.94
CA LEU A 68 -39.78 -12.14 -4.50
C LEU A 68 -40.13 -11.89 -5.97
N SER A 69 -41.21 -12.46 -6.51
CA SER A 69 -41.70 -12.10 -7.84
C SER A 69 -42.11 -10.62 -7.91
N THR A 70 -41.80 -9.96 -9.03
CA THR A 70 -42.18 -8.55 -9.26
C THR A 70 -43.69 -8.34 -9.35
N ARG A 71 -44.45 -9.40 -9.65
CA ARG A 71 -45.93 -9.38 -9.63
C ARG A 71 -46.50 -9.17 -8.23
N ASN A 72 -45.71 -9.46 -7.20
CA ASN A 72 -46.10 -9.31 -5.81
C ASN A 72 -45.82 -7.90 -5.27
N ILE A 73 -45.05 -7.06 -6.00
CA ILE A 73 -44.75 -5.68 -5.60
C ILE A 73 -46.05 -4.86 -5.63
N PRO A 74 -46.42 -4.17 -4.53
CA PRO A 74 -47.56 -3.26 -4.53
C PRO A 74 -47.43 -2.15 -5.61
N PRO A 75 -48.53 -1.75 -6.26
CA PRO A 75 -48.47 -0.78 -7.36
C PRO A 75 -48.12 0.65 -6.93
N SER A 76 -48.29 0.99 -5.64
CA SER A 76 -47.98 2.32 -5.10
C SER A 76 -47.18 2.20 -3.80
N THR A 77 -46.18 3.08 -3.65
CA THR A 77 -45.39 3.25 -2.42
C THR A 77 -46.16 4.01 -1.34
N GLU A 78 -47.11 4.88 -1.71
CA GLU A 78 -47.82 5.77 -0.77
C GLU A 78 -48.75 5.01 0.20
N HIS A 79 -49.25 3.84 -0.22
CA HIS A 79 -50.17 3.02 0.57
C HIS A 79 -49.54 1.75 1.11
N ALA A 80 -48.22 1.58 0.98
CA ALA A 80 -47.54 0.33 1.31
C ALA A 80 -47.75 -0.10 2.77
N PHE A 81 -47.85 0.86 3.71
CA PHE A 81 -48.04 0.60 5.14
C PHE A 81 -49.46 0.86 5.66
N THR A 82 -50.31 1.55 4.88
CA THR A 82 -51.70 1.86 5.29
C THR A 82 -52.69 0.81 4.81
N ASN A 83 -52.41 0.14 3.69
CA ASN A 83 -53.22 -0.97 3.21
C ASN A 83 -52.72 -2.30 3.82
N PRO A 84 -53.53 -3.02 4.61
CA PRO A 84 -53.12 -4.28 5.24
C PRO A 84 -52.57 -5.32 4.26
N LEU A 85 -53.16 -5.44 3.06
CA LEU A 85 -52.70 -6.39 2.05
C LEU A 85 -51.32 -6.01 1.47
N CYS A 86 -51.03 -4.71 1.37
CA CYS A 86 -49.72 -4.26 0.92
C CYS A 86 -48.67 -4.49 2.02
N LYS A 87 -49.04 -4.22 3.28
CA LYS A 87 -48.21 -4.50 4.44
C LYS A 87 -47.83 -5.97 4.53
N ASP A 88 -48.82 -6.88 4.43
CA ASP A 88 -48.58 -8.32 4.44
C ASP A 88 -47.60 -8.73 3.35
N ARG A 89 -47.77 -8.23 2.11
CA ARG A 89 -46.85 -8.53 1.00
C ARG A 89 -45.43 -8.05 1.26
N VAL A 90 -45.28 -6.86 1.81
CA VAL A 90 -43.97 -6.30 2.18
C VAL A 90 -43.31 -7.14 3.27
N GLU A 91 -44.06 -7.52 4.31
CA GLU A 91 -43.54 -8.37 5.39
C GLU A 91 -43.09 -9.74 4.87
N HIS A 92 -43.87 -10.38 3.99
CA HIS A 92 -43.47 -11.63 3.34
C HIS A 92 -42.21 -11.47 2.48
N ALA A 93 -42.11 -10.39 1.70
CA ALA A 93 -40.92 -10.12 0.91
C ALA A 93 -39.69 -9.86 1.78
N MET A 94 -39.84 -9.14 2.90
CA MET A 94 -38.77 -8.92 3.88
C MET A 94 -38.28 -10.21 4.51
N CYS A 95 -39.19 -11.12 4.89
CA CYS A 95 -38.82 -12.47 5.34
C CYS A 95 -38.08 -13.26 4.25
N ALA A 96 -38.53 -13.19 2.99
CA ALA A 96 -37.85 -13.85 1.89
C ALA A 96 -36.44 -13.26 1.62
N LEU A 97 -36.25 -11.94 1.72
CA LEU A 97 -34.92 -11.31 1.61
C LEU A 97 -33.97 -11.74 2.73
N LEU A 98 -34.49 -11.89 3.96
CA LEU A 98 -33.76 -12.42 5.11
C LEU A 98 -33.38 -13.90 4.93
N ASP A 99 -34.31 -14.72 4.44
CA ASP A 99 -34.06 -16.15 4.16
C ASP A 99 -33.03 -16.28 3.04
N LEU A 100 -33.13 -15.50 1.97
CA LEU A 100 -32.14 -15.42 0.89
C LEU A 100 -30.76 -15.06 1.42
N SER A 101 -30.66 -13.99 2.22
CA SER A 101 -29.41 -13.58 2.88
C SER A 101 -28.81 -14.72 3.72
N THR A 102 -29.65 -15.41 4.51
CA THR A 102 -29.21 -16.47 5.42
C THR A 102 -28.73 -17.71 4.66
N ILE A 103 -29.41 -18.08 3.57
CA ILE A 103 -28.98 -19.14 2.65
C ILE A 103 -27.60 -18.81 2.09
N PHE A 104 -27.35 -17.60 1.59
CA PHE A 104 -26.05 -17.29 1.00
C PHE A 104 -24.94 -17.09 2.05
N ARG A 105 -25.24 -16.55 3.23
CA ARG A 105 -24.29 -16.48 4.37
C ARG A 105 -23.82 -17.86 4.81
N CYS A 106 -24.66 -18.89 4.72
CA CYS A 106 -24.28 -20.23 5.15
C CYS A 106 -23.12 -20.81 4.32
N PHE A 107 -23.00 -20.41 3.05
CA PHE A 107 -21.88 -20.81 2.19
C PHE A 107 -20.56 -20.11 2.55
N LEU A 108 -20.62 -18.91 3.13
CA LEU A 108 -19.45 -18.15 3.61
C LEU A 108 -18.88 -18.70 4.92
N ALA A 109 -19.67 -19.42 5.71
CA ALA A 109 -19.23 -19.97 7.00
C ALA A 109 -18.27 -21.18 6.87
N SER A 110 -17.81 -21.53 5.67
CA SER A 110 -17.01 -22.74 5.40
C SER A 110 -15.55 -22.62 5.78
N PRO A 111 -14.88 -23.73 6.18
CA PRO A 111 -13.43 -23.83 6.04
C PRO A 111 -13.03 -23.60 4.58
N THR A 112 -11.87 -22.96 4.38
CA THR A 112 -11.22 -22.73 3.10
C THR A 112 -10.15 -23.83 2.88
N PRO A 113 -10.23 -24.63 1.79
CA PRO A 113 -11.22 -24.60 0.72
C PRO A 113 -12.55 -25.31 1.06
N PRO A 114 -13.68 -24.90 0.46
CA PRO A 114 -14.99 -25.53 0.68
C PRO A 114 -15.09 -26.94 0.08
N PRO A 115 -15.87 -27.86 0.68
CA PRO A 115 -16.12 -29.19 0.12
C PRO A 115 -16.74 -29.15 -1.30
N PRO A 116 -16.41 -30.11 -2.20
CA PRO A 116 -16.89 -30.09 -3.59
C PRO A 116 -18.42 -30.11 -3.76
N ASP A 117 -19.14 -30.80 -2.87
CA ASP A 117 -20.60 -30.86 -2.84
C ASP A 117 -21.23 -29.51 -2.45
N VAL A 118 -20.61 -28.79 -1.50
CA VAL A 118 -20.98 -27.41 -1.15
C VAL A 118 -20.79 -26.48 -2.34
N VAL A 119 -19.66 -26.58 -3.05
CA VAL A 119 -19.38 -25.78 -4.26
C VAL A 119 -20.42 -26.05 -5.35
N ALA A 120 -20.73 -27.32 -5.64
CA ALA A 120 -21.72 -27.69 -6.64
C ALA A 120 -23.14 -27.21 -6.29
N PHE A 121 -23.55 -27.37 -5.02
CA PHE A 121 -24.86 -26.92 -4.56
C PHE A 121 -24.97 -25.39 -4.58
N ARG A 122 -23.93 -24.68 -4.13
CA ARG A 122 -23.84 -23.21 -4.21
C ARG A 122 -23.97 -22.72 -5.66
N LYS A 123 -23.24 -23.34 -6.60
CA LYS A 123 -23.32 -23.01 -8.02
C LYS A 123 -24.75 -23.15 -8.56
N THR A 124 -25.45 -24.21 -8.17
CA THR A 124 -26.86 -24.42 -8.53
C THR A 124 -27.75 -23.29 -7.98
N CYS A 125 -27.53 -22.90 -6.72
CA CYS A 125 -28.26 -21.79 -6.09
C CYS A 125 -28.01 -20.45 -6.81
N LEU A 126 -26.76 -20.18 -7.21
CA LEU A 126 -26.41 -18.97 -7.94
C LEU A 126 -27.05 -18.91 -9.32
N GLN A 127 -27.12 -20.03 -10.05
CA GLN A 127 -27.81 -20.07 -11.35
C GLN A 127 -29.27 -19.62 -11.23
N MET A 128 -29.99 -20.14 -10.24
CA MET A 128 -31.37 -19.73 -9.97
C MET A 128 -31.48 -18.26 -9.54
N LEU A 129 -30.51 -17.80 -8.75
CA LEU A 129 -30.47 -16.41 -8.31
C LEU A 129 -30.25 -15.47 -9.50
N VAL A 130 -29.35 -15.79 -10.44
CA VAL A 130 -29.10 -15.02 -11.67
C VAL A 130 -30.39 -14.85 -12.47
N GLU A 131 -31.15 -15.92 -12.68
CA GLU A 131 -32.43 -15.87 -13.41
C GLU A 131 -33.48 -14.97 -12.74
N SER A 132 -33.43 -14.88 -11.41
CA SER A 132 -34.40 -14.10 -10.61
C SER A 132 -33.87 -12.75 -10.12
N TRP A 133 -32.63 -12.39 -10.44
CA TRP A 133 -31.93 -11.28 -9.78
C TRP A 133 -32.60 -9.93 -10.03
N ALA A 134 -33.10 -9.70 -11.24
CA ALA A 134 -33.85 -8.50 -11.56
C ALA A 134 -35.11 -8.33 -10.68
N ASN A 135 -35.73 -9.43 -10.25
CA ASN A 135 -36.88 -9.38 -9.35
C ASN A 135 -36.45 -9.04 -7.91
N VAL A 136 -35.39 -9.68 -7.42
CA VAL A 136 -34.79 -9.40 -6.11
C VAL A 136 -34.40 -7.93 -6.01
N MET A 137 -33.72 -7.39 -7.03
CA MET A 137 -33.26 -6.01 -7.03
C MET A 137 -34.41 -4.99 -7.10
N LYS A 138 -35.51 -5.29 -7.80
CA LYS A 138 -36.71 -4.45 -7.76
C LYS A 138 -37.35 -4.43 -6.38
N TRP A 139 -37.41 -5.57 -5.69
CA TRP A 139 -37.86 -5.63 -4.30
C TRP A 139 -36.95 -4.84 -3.37
N LEU A 140 -35.64 -5.00 -3.47
CA LEU A 140 -34.66 -4.25 -2.67
C LEU A 140 -34.81 -2.73 -2.85
N VAL A 141 -34.96 -2.26 -4.09
CA VAL A 141 -35.25 -0.85 -4.39
C VAL A 141 -36.59 -0.43 -3.77
N PHE A 142 -37.65 -1.23 -3.95
CA PHE A 142 -38.97 -0.91 -3.44
C PHE A 142 -38.98 -0.79 -1.90
N VAL A 143 -38.43 -1.78 -1.18
CA VAL A 143 -38.41 -1.75 0.30
C VAL A 143 -37.55 -0.60 0.83
N MET A 144 -36.44 -0.27 0.16
CA MET A 144 -35.62 0.89 0.50
C MET A 144 -36.41 2.20 0.31
N LEU A 145 -37.17 2.34 -0.79
CA LEU A 145 -37.94 3.56 -1.07
C LEU A 145 -39.09 3.80 -0.10
N ILE A 146 -39.73 2.75 0.42
CA ILE A 146 -40.78 2.88 1.44
C ILE A 146 -40.23 2.99 2.87
N SER A 147 -38.95 2.66 3.08
CA SER A 147 -38.33 2.64 4.41
C SER A 147 -38.43 3.95 5.21
N PRO A 148 -38.45 5.17 4.62
CA PRO A 148 -38.66 6.41 5.37
C PRO A 148 -40.02 6.50 6.07
N SER A 149 -41.02 5.78 5.56
CA SER A 149 -42.38 5.70 6.14
C SER A 149 -42.53 4.55 7.15
N ALA A 150 -41.55 3.66 7.23
CA ALA A 150 -41.55 2.55 8.16
C ALA A 150 -41.07 3.00 9.55
N SER A 151 -41.67 2.48 10.62
CA SER A 151 -41.19 2.72 11.99
C SER A 151 -39.79 2.12 12.24
N ASN A 152 -39.33 1.21 11.38
CA ASN A 152 -38.09 0.46 11.50
C ASN A 152 -37.15 0.64 10.28
N THR A 153 -37.02 1.85 9.73
CA THR A 153 -36.15 2.17 8.57
C THR A 153 -34.77 1.50 8.63
N ARG A 154 -34.12 1.52 9.80
CA ARG A 154 -32.79 0.91 10.00
C ARG A 154 -32.78 -0.61 9.77
N GLU A 155 -33.82 -1.31 10.22
CA GLU A 155 -33.96 -2.75 10.04
C GLU A 155 -34.18 -3.07 8.55
N VAL A 156 -35.05 -2.31 7.88
CA VAL A 156 -35.31 -2.46 6.44
C VAL A 156 -34.03 -2.31 5.62
N LEU A 157 -33.24 -1.27 5.90
CA LEU A 157 -31.96 -1.07 5.23
C LEU A 157 -30.92 -2.13 5.63
N SER A 158 -30.96 -2.68 6.84
CA SER A 158 -30.07 -3.79 7.23
C SER A 158 -30.35 -5.01 6.39
N VAL A 159 -31.61 -5.40 6.22
CA VAL A 159 -31.99 -6.52 5.36
C VAL A 159 -31.49 -6.31 3.94
N CYS A 160 -31.63 -5.09 3.40
CA CYS A 160 -31.13 -4.76 2.08
C CYS A 160 -29.62 -5.02 1.92
N VAL A 161 -28.83 -4.57 2.90
CA VAL A 161 -27.38 -4.77 2.88
C VAL A 161 -27.03 -6.24 3.11
N ASP A 162 -27.70 -6.90 4.06
CA ASP A 162 -27.47 -8.30 4.42
C ASP A 162 -27.83 -9.25 3.27
N THR A 163 -28.76 -8.90 2.38
CA THR A 163 -29.06 -9.66 1.16
C THR A 163 -27.94 -9.56 0.13
N LEU A 164 -27.32 -8.37 -0.03
CA LEU A 164 -26.26 -8.16 -1.02
C LEU A 164 -24.88 -8.62 -0.56
N PHE A 165 -24.56 -8.42 0.72
CA PHE A 165 -23.23 -8.65 1.27
C PHE A 165 -22.67 -10.05 0.96
N PRO A 166 -23.43 -11.16 1.14
CA PRO A 166 -22.91 -12.49 0.89
C PRO A 166 -22.63 -12.76 -0.58
N ILE A 167 -23.28 -12.05 -1.50
CA ILE A 167 -23.02 -12.17 -2.93
C ILE A 167 -21.70 -11.49 -3.27
N VAL A 168 -21.49 -10.28 -2.76
CA VAL A 168 -20.26 -9.49 -2.98
C VAL A 168 -19.05 -10.12 -2.31
N ALA A 169 -19.16 -10.55 -1.05
CA ALA A 169 -18.05 -11.06 -0.25
C ALA A 169 -17.49 -12.41 -0.74
N THR A 170 -18.15 -13.08 -1.68
CA THR A 170 -17.70 -14.38 -2.18
C THR A 170 -16.60 -14.33 -3.25
N SER A 171 -16.21 -13.13 -3.73
CA SER A 171 -15.22 -13.01 -4.80
C SER A 171 -13.77 -13.20 -4.37
N ASP A 172 -13.48 -13.06 -3.07
CA ASP A 172 -12.09 -12.98 -2.58
C ASP A 172 -11.53 -14.33 -2.08
N VAL A 173 -12.35 -15.40 -2.08
CA VAL A 173 -11.97 -16.71 -1.55
C VAL A 173 -11.38 -17.61 -2.65
N GLU A 174 -10.07 -17.47 -2.91
CA GLU A 174 -9.21 -18.45 -3.63
C GLU A 174 -9.61 -18.75 -5.11
N PRO A 175 -8.80 -19.46 -5.95
CA PRO A 175 -8.77 -19.27 -7.41
C PRO A 175 -10.01 -19.74 -8.18
N THR A 176 -11.02 -20.28 -7.51
CA THR A 176 -12.34 -20.55 -8.11
C THR A 176 -13.22 -19.32 -7.94
N SER A 177 -12.84 -18.23 -8.60
CA SER A 177 -13.75 -17.11 -8.85
C SER A 177 -15.08 -17.67 -9.36
N ASP A 178 -16.14 -17.46 -8.59
CA ASP A 178 -17.47 -17.94 -8.93
C ASP A 178 -18.07 -16.97 -9.95
N ALA A 179 -17.85 -17.26 -11.23
CA ALA A 179 -18.25 -16.42 -12.35
C ALA A 179 -19.72 -15.95 -12.28
N LEU A 180 -20.61 -16.74 -11.67
CA LEU A 180 -22.02 -16.38 -11.49
C LEU A 180 -22.22 -15.31 -10.41
N ALA A 181 -21.51 -15.41 -9.28
CA ALA A 181 -21.56 -14.38 -8.24
C ALA A 181 -20.95 -13.07 -8.77
N GLU A 182 -19.85 -13.17 -9.52
CA GLU A 182 -19.25 -12.04 -10.22
C GLU A 182 -20.21 -11.37 -11.20
N GLU A 183 -20.92 -12.15 -12.03
CA GLU A 183 -21.95 -11.63 -12.93
C GLU A 183 -23.00 -10.79 -12.17
N LEU A 184 -23.52 -11.30 -11.05
CA LEU A 184 -24.49 -10.59 -10.20
C LEU A 184 -23.96 -9.24 -9.72
N VAL A 185 -22.68 -9.18 -9.34
CA VAL A 185 -21.99 -7.98 -8.87
C VAL A 185 -21.71 -7.00 -10.00
N TYR A 186 -21.52 -7.45 -11.25
CA TYR A 186 -21.22 -6.54 -12.36
C TYR A 186 -22.46 -5.89 -12.98
N LEU A 187 -23.65 -6.39 -12.65
CA LEU A 187 -24.90 -5.89 -13.21
C LEU A 187 -25.15 -4.42 -12.82
N PRO A 188 -25.49 -3.54 -13.78
CA PRO A 188 -25.64 -2.10 -13.52
C PRO A 188 -26.61 -1.76 -12.41
N TYR A 189 -27.69 -2.53 -12.28
CA TYR A 189 -28.72 -2.28 -11.26
C TYR A 189 -28.29 -2.72 -9.85
N THR A 190 -27.36 -3.67 -9.71
CA THR A 190 -26.70 -3.98 -8.43
C THR A 190 -25.86 -2.78 -7.98
N ILE A 191 -25.06 -2.25 -8.90
CA ILE A 191 -24.20 -1.08 -8.64
C ILE A 191 -25.05 0.16 -8.34
N ASP A 192 -26.10 0.41 -9.13
CA ASP A 192 -27.01 1.54 -8.89
C ASP A 192 -27.68 1.46 -7.52
N PHE A 193 -28.06 0.27 -7.08
CA PHE A 193 -28.61 0.08 -5.75
C PHE A 193 -27.59 0.35 -4.65
N LEU A 194 -26.33 -0.10 -4.80
CA LEU A 194 -25.25 0.25 -3.87
C LEU A 194 -25.06 1.78 -3.79
N LEU A 195 -25.05 2.46 -4.93
CA LEU A 195 -24.93 3.92 -5.00
C LEU A 195 -26.13 4.63 -4.37
N LEU A 196 -27.34 4.09 -4.54
CA LEU A 196 -28.56 4.57 -3.88
C LEU A 196 -28.49 4.38 -2.36
N LEU A 197 -28.05 3.22 -1.87
CA LEU A 197 -27.85 2.94 -0.45
C LEU A 197 -26.86 3.93 0.19
N LEU A 198 -25.74 4.20 -0.48
CA LEU A 198 -24.76 5.18 -0.03
C LEU A 198 -25.33 6.59 0.09
N ALA A 199 -26.32 6.94 -0.73
CA ALA A 199 -26.96 8.25 -0.75
C ALA A 199 -28.16 8.39 0.19
N GLN A 200 -28.65 7.30 0.82
CA GLN A 200 -29.82 7.35 1.70
C GLN A 200 -29.55 8.18 2.95
N ARG A 201 -30.49 9.06 3.25
CA ARG A 201 -30.50 9.94 4.43
C ARG A 201 -31.78 9.73 5.22
N ASP A 202 -31.63 9.79 6.53
CA ASP A 202 -32.74 9.78 7.47
C ASP A 202 -33.54 11.07 7.29
N PRO A 203 -34.86 10.99 6.99
CA PRO A 203 -35.68 12.17 6.77
C PRO A 203 -35.82 13.06 8.01
N GLY A 204 -35.67 12.50 9.22
CA GLY A 204 -35.87 13.23 10.47
C GLY A 204 -34.71 14.15 10.85
N ASN A 205 -33.47 13.71 10.61
CA ASN A 205 -32.27 14.47 10.99
C ASN A 205 -31.38 14.85 9.80
N GLY A 206 -31.68 14.37 8.59
CA GLY A 206 -30.91 14.65 7.37
C GLY A 206 -29.53 13.98 7.30
N ARG A 207 -29.14 13.17 8.30
CA ARG A 207 -27.88 12.41 8.33
C ARG A 207 -27.98 11.17 7.45
N TYR A 208 -26.85 10.71 6.94
CA TYR A 208 -26.76 9.44 6.24
C TYR A 208 -27.03 8.27 7.20
N HIS A 209 -27.74 7.26 6.71
CA HIS A 209 -28.04 6.09 7.55
C HIS A 209 -26.76 5.36 7.97
N TYR A 210 -26.60 5.13 9.28
CA TYR A 210 -25.54 4.32 9.88
C TYR A 210 -26.13 3.01 10.43
N ILE A 211 -25.85 1.91 9.75
CA ILE A 211 -26.28 0.56 10.17
C ILE A 211 -25.07 -0.13 10.80
N GLY A 212 -24.83 0.16 12.07
CA GLY A 212 -23.69 -0.40 12.81
C GLY A 212 -23.86 -1.88 13.17
N ASP A 213 -22.78 -2.64 13.06
CA ASP A 213 -22.56 -3.98 13.62
C ASP A 213 -21.16 -4.09 14.27
N THR A 214 -20.70 -5.32 14.55
CA THR A 214 -19.38 -5.65 15.12
C THR A 214 -18.18 -5.31 14.23
N TYR A 215 -18.43 -5.06 12.94
CA TYR A 215 -17.43 -4.78 11.91
C TYR A 215 -17.55 -3.37 11.32
N GLY A 216 -18.50 -2.57 11.82
CA GLY A 216 -18.71 -1.19 11.41
C GLY A 216 -20.07 -0.95 10.77
N CYS A 217 -20.12 0.02 9.87
CA CYS A 217 -21.30 0.38 9.12
C CYS A 217 -21.47 -0.58 7.96
N LYS A 218 -22.52 -1.41 7.98
CA LYS A 218 -22.78 -2.41 6.95
C LYS A 218 -22.79 -1.83 5.52
N ILE A 219 -23.35 -0.63 5.33
CA ILE A 219 -23.38 0.04 4.01
C ILE A 219 -21.95 0.32 3.51
N VAL A 220 -21.07 0.81 4.39
CA VAL A 220 -19.66 1.08 4.05
C VAL A 220 -18.88 -0.23 3.89
N GLY A 221 -19.17 -1.24 4.72
CA GLY A 221 -18.62 -2.59 4.59
C GLY A 221 -18.94 -3.21 3.22
N LEU A 222 -20.18 -3.09 2.75
CA LEU A 222 -20.59 -3.55 1.42
C LEU A 222 -19.82 -2.84 0.30
N LEU A 223 -19.64 -1.52 0.39
CA LEU A 223 -18.80 -0.78 -0.56
C LEU A 223 -17.35 -1.26 -0.53
N ASN A 224 -16.81 -1.52 0.66
CA ASN A 224 -15.44 -1.99 0.85
C ASN A 224 -15.20 -3.34 0.18
N GLU A 225 -16.11 -4.30 0.33
CA GLU A 225 -16.01 -5.58 -0.39
C GLU A 225 -16.07 -5.39 -1.91
N TYR A 226 -16.91 -4.46 -2.40
CA TYR A 226 -16.96 -4.12 -3.82
C TYR A 226 -15.66 -3.56 -4.37
N VAL A 227 -14.95 -2.76 -3.56
CA VAL A 227 -13.73 -2.07 -3.96
C VAL A 227 -12.51 -3.01 -3.91
N LYS A 228 -12.52 -4.04 -3.05
CA LYS A 228 -11.48 -5.07 -3.00
C LYS A 228 -11.45 -5.92 -4.26
N ASN A 229 -12.61 -6.25 -4.81
CA ASN A 229 -12.72 -6.94 -6.08
C ASN A 229 -12.40 -5.99 -7.25
N SER A 230 -11.28 -6.22 -7.94
CA SER A 230 -10.77 -5.36 -9.00
C SER A 230 -11.73 -5.21 -10.19
N ASN A 231 -12.43 -6.29 -10.56
CA ASN A 231 -13.42 -6.28 -11.63
C ASN A 231 -14.67 -5.50 -11.19
N ALA A 232 -15.22 -5.82 -10.02
CA ALA A 232 -16.38 -5.13 -9.46
C ALA A 232 -16.11 -3.62 -9.31
N PHE A 233 -14.91 -3.26 -8.84
CA PHE A 233 -14.45 -1.89 -8.73
C PHE A 233 -14.37 -1.19 -10.10
N THR A 234 -13.89 -1.87 -11.14
CA THR A 234 -13.85 -1.33 -12.51
C THR A 234 -15.26 -1.00 -13.02
N HIS A 235 -16.22 -1.91 -12.80
CA HIS A 235 -17.62 -1.68 -13.16
C HIS A 235 -18.26 -0.56 -12.32
N LEU A 236 -17.98 -0.50 -11.02
CA LEU A 236 -18.42 0.58 -10.13
C LEU A 236 -17.90 1.94 -10.63
N LEU A 237 -16.61 2.02 -10.98
CA LEU A 237 -15.97 3.24 -11.48
C LEU A 237 -16.58 3.68 -12.81
N ALA A 238 -16.78 2.75 -13.75
CA ALA A 238 -17.43 3.02 -15.02
C ALA A 238 -18.87 3.54 -14.81
N ARG A 239 -19.62 2.89 -13.90
CA ARG A 239 -20.99 3.30 -13.59
C ARG A 239 -21.03 4.70 -12.98
N LEU A 240 -20.21 4.96 -11.96
CA LEU A 240 -20.11 6.26 -11.30
C LEU A 240 -19.74 7.39 -12.27
N ARG A 241 -18.98 7.12 -13.34
CA ARG A 241 -18.68 8.09 -14.40
C ARG A 241 -19.87 8.35 -15.32
N SER A 242 -20.68 7.32 -15.60
CA SER A 242 -21.83 7.40 -16.51
C SER A 242 -23.09 8.02 -15.90
N VAL A 243 -23.25 8.00 -14.57
CA VAL A 243 -24.40 8.65 -13.91
C VAL A 243 -24.37 10.17 -14.09
N LYS A 244 -25.56 10.79 -14.02
CA LYS A 244 -25.71 12.25 -14.16
C LYS A 244 -24.76 12.98 -13.20
N PRO A 245 -24.15 14.12 -13.60
CA PRO A 245 -23.23 14.85 -12.74
C PRO A 245 -23.83 15.24 -11.37
N SER A 246 -25.13 15.57 -11.31
CA SER A 246 -25.83 15.84 -10.04
C SER A 246 -25.88 14.61 -9.13
N THR A 247 -26.24 13.44 -9.67
CA THR A 247 -26.25 12.17 -8.95
C THR A 247 -24.85 11.80 -8.47
N ARG A 248 -23.83 11.89 -9.35
CA ARG A 248 -22.43 11.68 -8.98
C ARG A 248 -22.02 12.60 -7.83
N ARG A 249 -22.34 13.89 -7.90
CA ARG A 249 -22.06 14.86 -6.84
C ARG A 249 -22.72 14.49 -5.51
N GLY A 250 -23.94 13.95 -5.54
CA GLY A 250 -24.67 13.48 -4.36
C GLY A 250 -24.01 12.25 -3.71
N ILE A 251 -23.58 11.28 -4.53
CA ILE A 251 -22.83 10.09 -4.06
C ILE A 251 -21.48 10.50 -3.46
N LEU A 252 -20.70 11.32 -4.17
CA LEU A 252 -19.40 11.76 -3.64
C LEU A 252 -19.57 12.56 -2.34
N ARG A 253 -20.62 13.39 -2.26
CA ARG A 253 -20.98 14.08 -1.03
C ARG A 253 -21.28 13.11 0.11
N SER A 254 -21.97 11.99 -0.17
CA SER A 254 -22.27 11.01 0.86
C SER A 254 -21.06 10.24 1.34
N LEU A 255 -20.06 10.01 0.50
CA LEU A 255 -18.79 9.42 0.95
C LEU A 255 -18.02 10.37 1.86
N VAL A 256 -17.98 11.66 1.51
CA VAL A 256 -17.22 12.66 2.29
C VAL A 256 -17.87 12.95 3.65
N TYR A 257 -19.13 13.39 3.68
CA TYR A 257 -19.76 13.84 4.93
C TYR A 257 -20.12 12.70 5.88
N ARG A 258 -20.26 11.47 5.37
CA ARG A 258 -20.49 10.30 6.22
C ARG A 258 -19.32 10.03 7.16
N ALA A 259 -18.08 10.41 6.82
CA ALA A 259 -16.94 10.25 7.73
C ALA A 259 -17.16 10.98 9.05
N ARG A 260 -17.58 12.25 8.97
CA ARG A 260 -17.88 13.07 10.14
C ARG A 260 -19.09 12.54 10.90
N GLU A 261 -20.16 12.18 10.20
CA GLU A 261 -21.37 11.63 10.85
C GLU A 261 -21.11 10.29 11.56
N ILE A 262 -20.22 9.44 11.02
CA ILE A 262 -19.75 8.22 11.69
C ILE A 262 -19.07 8.56 13.02
N ALA A 263 -18.17 9.55 13.02
CA ALA A 263 -17.42 9.95 14.20
C ALA A 263 -18.33 10.61 15.26
N GLU A 264 -19.20 11.51 14.84
CA GLU A 264 -20.17 12.18 15.72
C GLU A 264 -21.23 11.21 16.27
N GLY A 265 -21.55 10.13 15.56
CA GLY A 265 -22.51 9.13 16.00
C GLY A 265 -22.08 8.35 17.25
N VAL A 266 -20.79 8.38 17.60
CA VAL A 266 -20.26 7.79 18.85
C VAL A 266 -20.47 8.73 20.04
N VAL A 267 -20.58 10.04 19.79
CA VAL A 267 -20.76 11.06 20.82
C VAL A 267 -22.17 10.94 21.39
N GLY A 268 -22.27 10.49 22.65
CA GLY A 268 -23.56 10.31 23.34
C GLY A 268 -24.05 8.86 23.40
N VAL A 269 -23.28 7.88 22.91
CA VAL A 269 -23.59 6.47 23.14
C VAL A 269 -23.39 6.11 24.62
N GLU A 270 -24.35 5.39 25.20
CA GLU A 270 -24.33 4.89 26.58
C GLU A 270 -23.03 4.16 26.94
N GLU A 271 -22.67 4.26 28.22
CA GLU A 271 -21.38 3.84 28.76
C GLU A 271 -21.03 2.37 28.47
N GLU A 272 -22.01 1.47 28.57
CA GLU A 272 -21.83 0.02 28.41
C GLU A 272 -21.52 -0.40 26.97
N ARG A 273 -22.05 0.32 25.98
CA ARG A 273 -21.89 0.00 24.54
C ARG A 273 -20.80 0.84 23.88
N HIS A 274 -20.21 1.75 24.64
CA HIS A 274 -19.32 2.78 24.14
C HIS A 274 -18.11 2.21 23.40
N THR A 275 -17.40 1.26 24.02
CA THR A 275 -16.20 0.64 23.45
C THR A 275 -16.47 0.00 22.08
N HIS A 276 -17.60 -0.70 21.96
CA HIS A 276 -18.01 -1.37 20.72
C HIS A 276 -18.44 -0.36 19.66
N ALA A 277 -19.20 0.68 20.04
CA ALA A 277 -19.61 1.74 19.11
C ALA A 277 -18.40 2.50 18.56
N MET A 278 -17.41 2.78 19.41
CA MET A 278 -16.16 3.44 19.03
C MET A 278 -15.34 2.58 18.05
N MET A 279 -15.18 1.28 18.31
CA MET A 279 -14.50 0.36 17.39
C MET A 279 -15.24 0.22 16.06
N SER A 280 -16.57 0.07 16.10
CA SER A 280 -17.44 0.01 14.92
C SER A 280 -17.31 1.27 14.06
N ALA A 281 -17.32 2.45 14.67
CA ALA A 281 -17.13 3.71 13.97
C ALA A 281 -15.74 3.81 13.33
N MET A 282 -14.69 3.37 14.04
CA MET A 282 -13.32 3.35 13.50
C MET A 282 -13.18 2.41 12.31
N GLN A 283 -13.75 1.20 12.38
CA GLN A 283 -13.77 0.25 11.25
C GLN A 283 -14.51 0.83 10.04
N SER A 284 -15.64 1.49 10.28
CA SER A 284 -16.40 2.19 9.23
C SER A 284 -15.58 3.29 8.57
N LEU A 285 -14.88 4.09 9.37
CA LEU A 285 -14.08 5.20 8.88
C LEU A 285 -12.87 4.71 8.09
N TYR A 286 -12.19 3.67 8.58
CA TYR A 286 -11.11 3.00 7.85
C TYR A 286 -11.59 2.50 6.47
N ALA A 287 -12.69 1.75 6.44
CA ALA A 287 -13.26 1.22 5.20
C ALA A 287 -13.64 2.35 4.23
N LEU A 288 -14.24 3.43 4.72
CA LEU A 288 -14.63 4.59 3.91
C LEU A 288 -13.42 5.31 3.30
N ILE A 289 -12.37 5.52 4.11
CA ILE A 289 -11.10 6.13 3.67
C ILE A 289 -10.43 5.24 2.63
N PHE A 290 -10.37 3.92 2.87
CA PHE A 290 -9.83 2.96 1.93
C PHE A 290 -10.58 3.01 0.58
N CYS A 291 -11.91 2.93 0.60
CA CYS A 291 -12.74 3.02 -0.61
C CYS A 291 -12.50 4.31 -1.38
N THR A 292 -12.43 5.44 -0.65
CA THR A 292 -12.16 6.75 -1.24
C THR A 292 -10.78 6.77 -1.89
N SER A 293 -9.75 6.23 -1.23
CA SER A 293 -8.39 6.19 -1.77
C SER A 293 -8.29 5.43 -3.11
N GLN A 294 -9.13 4.42 -3.32
CA GLN A 294 -9.23 3.71 -4.60
C GLN A 294 -9.95 4.56 -5.66
N LEU A 295 -11.05 5.23 -5.30
CA LEU A 295 -11.76 6.12 -6.23
C LEU A 295 -10.90 7.30 -6.71
N LEU A 296 -9.96 7.77 -5.87
CA LEU A 296 -9.01 8.83 -6.22
C LEU A 296 -7.95 8.43 -7.24
N ILE A 297 -7.87 7.15 -7.65
CA ILE A 297 -7.08 6.73 -8.83
C ILE A 297 -7.49 7.54 -10.07
N HIS A 298 -8.77 7.91 -10.17
CA HIS A 298 -9.30 8.63 -11.33
C HIS A 298 -9.24 10.16 -11.13
N PRO A 299 -8.52 10.92 -11.99
CA PRO A 299 -8.31 12.37 -11.79
C PRO A 299 -9.60 13.20 -11.71
N ALA A 300 -10.62 12.87 -12.52
CA ALA A 300 -11.90 13.59 -12.48
C ALA A 300 -12.68 13.40 -11.17
N LEU A 301 -12.54 12.22 -10.55
CA LEU A 301 -13.13 11.96 -9.23
C LEU A 301 -12.31 12.69 -8.16
N HIS A 302 -10.98 12.66 -8.24
CA HIS A 302 -10.11 13.42 -7.35
C HIS A 302 -10.48 14.90 -7.31
N ALA A 303 -10.63 15.57 -8.46
CA ALA A 303 -11.05 16.96 -8.51
C ALA A 303 -12.42 17.19 -7.84
N SER A 304 -13.35 16.23 -8.00
CA SER A 304 -14.66 16.30 -7.38
C SER A 304 -14.62 16.10 -5.86
N PHE A 305 -13.74 15.24 -5.36
CA PHE A 305 -13.50 15.06 -3.92
C PHE A 305 -12.81 16.29 -3.31
N ALA A 306 -11.80 16.84 -3.99
CA ALA A 306 -11.08 18.03 -3.54
C ALA A 306 -12.00 19.25 -3.38
N GLN A 307 -12.98 19.43 -4.27
CA GLN A 307 -14.02 20.47 -4.16
C GLN A 307 -14.94 20.34 -2.92
N ARG A 308 -14.81 19.25 -2.15
CA ARG A 308 -15.62 18.94 -0.97
C ARG A 308 -14.78 18.85 0.30
N ASP A 309 -13.52 19.29 0.24
CA ASP A 309 -12.61 19.28 1.39
C ASP A 309 -12.51 17.91 2.07
N PHE A 310 -12.55 16.83 1.28
CA PHE A 310 -12.67 15.47 1.82
C PHE A 310 -11.53 15.09 2.79
N LEU A 311 -10.32 15.61 2.57
CA LEU A 311 -9.18 15.43 3.47
C LEU A 311 -9.45 16.04 4.84
N PHE A 312 -10.03 17.25 4.87
CA PHE A 312 -10.41 17.92 6.11
C PHE A 312 -11.50 17.14 6.85
N GLU A 313 -12.54 16.70 6.14
CA GLU A 313 -13.63 15.92 6.76
C GLU A 313 -13.14 14.58 7.35
N TYR A 314 -12.23 13.90 6.67
CA TYR A 314 -11.64 12.65 7.16
C TYR A 314 -10.71 12.89 8.36
N ALA A 315 -9.88 13.93 8.28
CA ALA A 315 -9.04 14.36 9.39
C ALA A 315 -9.87 14.74 10.62
N SER A 316 -10.94 15.49 10.42
CA SER A 316 -11.88 15.89 11.48
C SER A 316 -12.56 14.67 12.11
N ALA A 317 -12.98 13.69 11.31
CA ALA A 317 -13.59 12.46 11.82
C ALA A 317 -12.62 11.64 12.70
N LEU A 318 -11.38 11.47 12.24
CA LEU A 318 -10.32 10.79 13.01
C LEU A 318 -10.02 11.54 14.32
N SER A 319 -9.94 12.87 14.25
CA SER A 319 -9.77 13.74 15.42
C SER A 319 -10.89 13.55 16.45
N ILE A 320 -12.16 13.65 16.05
CA ILE A 320 -13.33 13.46 16.92
C ILE A 320 -13.26 12.10 17.64
N LEU A 321 -13.01 11.01 16.91
CA LEU A 321 -12.92 9.67 17.50
C LEU A 321 -11.73 9.56 18.47
N SER A 322 -10.58 10.13 18.12
CA SER A 322 -9.38 10.09 18.97
C SER A 322 -9.56 10.87 20.27
N GLU A 323 -10.11 12.09 20.22
CA GLU A 323 -10.41 12.89 21.40
C GLU A 323 -11.41 12.20 22.32
N HIS A 324 -12.43 11.57 21.73
CA HIS A 324 -13.45 10.86 22.49
C HIS A 324 -12.88 9.62 23.19
N ALA A 325 -12.09 8.82 22.47
CA ALA A 325 -11.37 7.68 23.03
C ALA A 325 -10.42 8.10 24.16
N HIS A 326 -9.69 9.21 23.97
CA HIS A 326 -8.75 9.71 24.96
C HIS A 326 -9.43 10.18 26.24
N LYS A 327 -10.51 10.97 26.13
CA LYS A 327 -11.30 11.44 27.28
C LYS A 327 -11.87 10.28 28.09
N ARG A 328 -12.28 9.21 27.41
CA ARG A 328 -12.97 8.08 28.02
C ARG A 328 -12.02 7.05 28.61
N TYR A 329 -10.87 6.84 27.99
CA TYR A 329 -9.90 5.82 28.38
C TYR A 329 -8.50 6.42 28.62
N PRO A 330 -8.35 7.37 29.57
CA PRO A 330 -7.07 8.03 29.82
C PRO A 330 -5.96 7.06 30.28
N GLU A 331 -6.37 5.97 30.96
CA GLU A 331 -5.49 5.00 31.63
C GLU A 331 -5.36 3.65 30.91
N SER A 332 -6.12 3.35 29.85
CA SER A 332 -6.14 2.03 29.19
C SER A 332 -4.95 1.78 28.25
N ARG A 333 -3.75 2.21 28.66
CA ARG A 333 -2.56 2.31 27.80
C ARG A 333 -1.90 0.97 27.47
N GLU A 334 -2.34 -0.12 28.10
CA GLU A 334 -1.71 -1.45 28.01
C GLU A 334 -2.69 -2.62 27.82
N SER A 335 -4.01 -2.39 27.59
CA SER A 335 -4.92 -3.54 27.51
C SER A 335 -4.86 -4.26 26.16
N ASP A 336 -4.42 -5.51 26.15
CA ASP A 336 -4.86 -6.50 25.17
C ASP A 336 -6.40 -6.52 25.18
N GLY A 337 -7.02 -5.96 24.15
CA GLY A 337 -8.47 -5.79 24.11
C GLY A 337 -8.93 -4.84 23.01
N VAL A 338 -10.23 -4.50 23.06
CA VAL A 338 -10.90 -3.71 22.02
C VAL A 338 -10.32 -2.29 21.92
N VAL A 339 -9.95 -1.67 23.04
CA VAL A 339 -9.36 -0.31 23.03
C VAL A 339 -7.96 -0.31 22.40
N GLY A 340 -7.14 -1.33 22.67
CA GLY A 340 -5.85 -1.51 22.00
C GLY A 340 -5.99 -1.71 20.49
N GLN A 341 -6.97 -2.53 20.07
CA GLN A 341 -7.31 -2.72 18.65
C GLN A 341 -7.79 -1.44 17.98
N PHE A 342 -8.57 -0.62 18.69
CA PHE A 342 -9.02 0.69 18.21
C PHE A 342 -7.82 1.59 17.88
N TRP A 343 -6.86 1.75 18.81
CA TRP A 343 -5.69 2.60 18.58
C TRP A 343 -4.78 2.06 17.47
N LYS A 344 -4.63 0.74 17.37
CA LYS A 344 -3.91 0.09 16.26
C LYS A 344 -4.56 0.39 14.91
N LEU A 345 -5.89 0.33 14.83
CA LEU A 345 -6.63 0.63 13.61
C LEU A 345 -6.61 2.13 13.28
N MET A 346 -6.71 3.00 14.29
CA MET A 346 -6.61 4.45 14.15
C MET A 346 -5.28 4.86 13.53
N SER A 347 -4.16 4.41 14.08
CA SER A 347 -2.83 4.75 13.56
C SER A 347 -2.61 4.18 12.16
N ALA A 348 -3.00 2.93 11.91
CA ALA A 348 -2.95 2.35 10.57
C ALA A 348 -3.76 3.16 9.55
N THR A 349 -4.93 3.67 9.95
CA THR A 349 -5.81 4.49 9.10
C THR A 349 -5.20 5.87 8.82
N ALA A 350 -4.63 6.53 9.83
CA ALA A 350 -3.97 7.82 9.67
C ALA A 350 -2.75 7.70 8.74
N VAL A 351 -1.89 6.71 8.98
CA VAL A 351 -0.72 6.41 8.12
C VAL A 351 -1.16 6.12 6.69
N TRP A 352 -2.19 5.28 6.50
CA TRP A 352 -2.73 4.98 5.17
C TRP A 352 -3.27 6.22 4.47
N THR A 353 -4.03 7.07 5.18
CA THR A 353 -4.58 8.32 4.64
C THR A 353 -3.47 9.21 4.11
N VAL A 354 -2.40 9.37 4.88
CA VAL A 354 -1.30 10.26 4.50
C VAL A 354 -0.51 9.65 3.35
N LYS A 355 -0.05 8.40 3.52
CA LYS A 355 0.72 7.69 2.50
C LYS A 355 -0.03 7.61 1.18
N THR A 356 -1.28 7.18 1.20
CA THR A 356 -2.03 6.89 -0.02
C THR A 356 -2.71 8.14 -0.55
N ILE A 357 -3.51 8.83 0.26
CA ILE A 357 -4.31 9.94 -0.24
C ILE A 357 -3.47 11.22 -0.41
N VAL A 358 -2.81 11.68 0.66
CA VAL A 358 -2.09 12.96 0.65
C VAL A 358 -0.87 12.88 -0.27
N MET A 359 -0.05 11.82 -0.14
CA MET A 359 1.23 11.75 -0.85
C MET A 359 1.10 11.19 -2.26
N GLN A 360 0.27 10.15 -2.51
CA GLN A 360 0.25 9.49 -3.81
C GLN A 360 -0.85 9.98 -4.74
N ARG A 361 -2.00 10.39 -4.20
CA ARG A 361 -3.17 10.76 -5.02
C ARG A 361 -3.33 12.25 -5.24
N THR A 362 -2.66 13.08 -4.44
CA THR A 362 -2.81 14.53 -4.53
C THR A 362 -1.82 15.14 -5.53
N PRO A 363 -2.27 15.90 -6.55
CA PRO A 363 -1.38 16.46 -7.59
C PRO A 363 -0.30 17.41 -7.06
N ASN A 364 -0.52 18.00 -5.89
CA ASN A 364 0.44 18.86 -5.20
C ASN A 364 0.38 18.58 -3.69
N PRO A 365 1.10 17.56 -3.20
CA PRO A 365 1.09 17.19 -1.78
C PRO A 365 1.50 18.35 -0.87
N ILE A 366 2.45 19.17 -1.35
CA ILE A 366 3.01 20.32 -0.61
C ILE A 366 1.95 21.40 -0.34
N MET A 367 1.09 21.68 -1.32
CA MET A 367 0.03 22.70 -1.18
C MET A 367 -1.24 22.18 -0.52
N SER A 368 -1.42 20.86 -0.45
CA SER A 368 -2.62 20.24 0.11
C SER A 368 -2.46 19.91 1.60
N PHE A 369 -1.21 19.83 2.05
CA PHE A 369 -0.82 19.65 3.45
C PHE A 369 -1.31 20.77 4.38
N PRO A 370 -1.24 22.07 4.03
CA PRO A 370 -1.68 23.17 4.90
C PRO A 370 -3.21 23.29 5.03
N SER A 371 -3.97 22.79 4.05
CA SER A 371 -5.44 22.81 4.03
C SER A 371 -6.10 21.70 4.87
N ALA A 372 -5.40 20.59 5.14
CA ALA A 372 -5.91 19.51 6.00
C ALA A 372 -6.05 19.89 7.51
N PRO A 373 -5.14 20.66 8.13
CA PRO A 373 -5.16 20.97 9.56
C PRO A 373 -5.90 22.27 9.96
N GLY A 374 -6.86 22.76 9.18
CA GLY A 374 -7.54 24.05 9.44
C GLY A 374 -8.42 24.14 10.70
N GLY A 375 -8.45 23.12 11.57
CA GLY A 375 -9.28 23.09 12.79
C GLY A 375 -8.47 22.73 14.04
N ASN A 376 -8.88 23.26 15.20
CA ASN A 376 -8.20 23.11 16.50
C ASN A 376 -8.03 21.65 16.99
N GLY A 377 -8.69 20.65 16.37
CA GLY A 377 -8.55 19.21 16.69
C GLY A 377 -7.40 18.49 15.96
N SER A 378 -6.59 19.21 15.18
CA SER A 378 -5.53 18.67 14.28
C SER A 378 -4.31 18.03 14.98
N LYS A 379 -4.21 18.07 16.32
CA LYS A 379 -2.93 17.86 17.01
C LYS A 379 -2.46 16.40 17.04
N MET A 380 -3.36 15.43 17.19
CA MET A 380 -3.03 13.99 17.22
C MET A 380 -2.92 13.35 15.82
N LEU A 381 -3.73 13.79 14.86
CA LEU A 381 -3.59 13.31 13.47
C LEU A 381 -2.25 13.73 12.88
N MET A 382 -1.75 14.92 13.26
CA MET A 382 -0.40 15.38 12.93
C MET A 382 0.67 14.39 13.40
N ASP A 383 0.54 13.71 14.54
CA ASP A 383 1.58 12.79 15.03
C ASP A 383 1.83 11.59 14.09
N ASP A 384 0.76 10.98 13.54
CA ASP A 384 0.86 9.87 12.58
C ASP A 384 1.14 10.36 11.14
N VAL A 385 0.66 11.56 10.78
CA VAL A 385 1.00 12.24 9.52
C VAL A 385 2.48 12.60 9.49
N LEU A 386 3.02 13.08 10.60
CA LEU A 386 4.40 13.50 10.72
C LEU A 386 5.35 12.29 10.61
N ALA A 387 4.95 11.11 11.10
CA ALA A 387 5.75 9.89 10.97
C ALA A 387 5.98 9.51 9.49
N VAL A 388 4.96 9.70 8.64
CA VAL A 388 5.10 9.58 7.18
C VAL A 388 5.89 10.77 6.60
N CYS A 389 5.76 11.96 7.18
CA CYS A 389 6.56 13.13 6.79
C CYS A 389 8.06 12.96 7.07
N VAL A 390 8.49 12.09 7.99
CA VAL A 390 9.92 11.80 8.24
C VAL A 390 10.66 11.43 6.96
N SER A 391 10.06 10.59 6.10
CA SER A 391 10.64 10.23 4.79
C SER A 391 10.77 11.42 3.82
N TYR A 392 9.96 12.48 4.01
CA TYR A 392 9.92 13.70 3.21
C TYR A 392 10.54 14.94 3.90
N MET A 393 11.01 14.81 5.14
CA MET A 393 11.80 15.84 5.84
C MET A 393 13.15 16.10 5.18
N THR A 394 13.51 15.29 4.19
CA THR A 394 14.66 15.45 3.29
C THR A 394 14.49 16.62 2.30
N VAL A 395 13.36 17.33 2.35
CA VAL A 395 13.04 18.47 1.48
C VAL A 395 12.84 19.74 2.30
N ARG A 396 13.56 20.82 1.96
CA ARG A 396 13.57 22.08 2.72
C ARG A 396 12.18 22.72 2.85
N GLY A 397 11.37 22.66 1.79
CA GLY A 397 10.03 23.25 1.78
C GLY A 397 9.09 22.56 2.79
N VAL A 398 9.15 21.23 2.84
CA VAL A 398 8.40 20.41 3.81
C VAL A 398 8.89 20.71 5.22
N TRP A 399 10.21 20.70 5.43
CA TRP A 399 10.82 21.02 6.71
C TRP A 399 10.49 22.44 7.20
N SER A 400 10.49 23.45 6.32
CA SER A 400 10.15 24.83 6.69
C SER A 400 8.68 24.96 7.10
N GLY A 401 7.79 24.21 6.44
CA GLY A 401 6.39 24.08 6.82
C GLY A 401 6.23 23.45 8.20
N VAL A 402 6.96 22.37 8.48
CA VAL A 402 6.97 21.72 9.80
C VAL A 402 7.53 22.65 10.87
N LYS A 403 8.66 23.32 10.61
CA LYS A 403 9.28 24.27 11.54
C LYS A 403 8.39 25.48 11.86
N SER A 404 7.64 26.00 10.90
CA SER A 404 6.68 27.07 11.18
C SER A 404 5.62 26.69 12.22
N ARG A 405 5.53 25.40 12.55
CA ARG A 405 4.65 24.79 13.55
C ARG A 405 5.44 24.01 14.61
N GLU A 406 6.73 24.30 14.78
CA GLU A 406 7.64 23.58 15.70
C GLU A 406 7.13 23.60 17.14
N GLU A 407 6.58 24.73 17.61
CA GLU A 407 5.98 24.82 18.94
C GLU A 407 4.75 23.91 19.07
N ALA A 408 3.85 23.93 18.09
CA ALA A 408 2.68 23.06 18.07
C ALA A 408 3.06 21.57 17.96
N MET A 409 4.16 21.28 17.25
CA MET A 409 4.72 19.93 17.10
C MET A 409 5.45 19.48 18.35
N GLU A 410 6.28 20.28 19.01
CA GLU A 410 6.93 19.91 20.28
C GLU A 410 5.89 19.78 21.39
N GLU A 411 4.83 20.59 21.38
CA GLU A 411 3.71 20.43 22.29
C GLU A 411 2.93 19.13 22.01
N ALA A 412 2.70 18.80 20.73
CA ALA A 412 2.09 17.52 20.31
C ALA A 412 2.99 16.33 20.67
N LEU A 413 4.30 16.39 20.40
CA LEU A 413 5.29 15.39 20.75
C LEU A 413 5.47 15.26 22.27
N ALA A 414 5.40 16.36 23.03
CA ALA A 414 5.45 16.33 24.49
C ALA A 414 4.18 15.70 25.09
N GLU A 415 3.03 15.89 24.46
CA GLU A 415 1.78 15.20 24.80
C GLU A 415 1.83 13.72 24.38
N ALA A 416 2.25 13.41 23.15
CA ALA A 416 2.39 12.05 22.64
C ALA A 416 3.43 11.21 23.41
N ARG A 417 4.52 11.84 23.89
CA ARG A 417 5.47 11.21 24.83
C ARG A 417 4.82 10.85 26.16
N ARG A 418 3.83 11.64 26.60
CA ARG A 418 3.04 11.40 27.79
C ARG A 418 1.97 10.33 27.58
N THR A 419 1.57 9.97 26.36
CA THR A 419 0.40 9.10 26.09
C THR A 419 0.68 7.61 25.84
N SER A 420 1.78 7.19 25.19
CA SER A 420 2.10 5.75 25.06
C SER A 420 3.58 5.42 24.73
N ARG A 421 3.99 4.14 24.86
CA ARG A 421 5.34 3.68 24.42
C ARG A 421 5.48 3.63 22.89
N GLY A 422 4.42 3.23 22.18
CA GLY A 422 4.38 3.27 20.70
C GLY A 422 4.53 4.70 20.17
N ALA A 423 3.80 5.64 20.79
CA ALA A 423 3.95 7.07 20.51
C ALA A 423 5.35 7.57 20.87
N ARG A 424 6.00 7.09 21.95
CA ARG A 424 7.40 7.43 22.25
C ARG A 424 8.39 6.98 21.19
N SER A 425 8.21 5.78 20.62
CA SER A 425 9.03 5.29 19.49
C SER A 425 8.87 6.20 18.27
N VAL A 426 7.63 6.46 17.87
CA VAL A 426 7.29 7.35 16.74
C VAL A 426 7.78 8.77 17.00
N CYS A 427 7.57 9.31 18.21
CA CYS A 427 8.05 10.62 18.65
C CYS A 427 9.57 10.70 18.69
N LYS A 428 10.27 9.60 19.00
CA LYS A 428 11.74 9.54 18.98
C LYS A 428 12.22 9.61 17.53
N VAL A 429 11.69 8.78 16.64
CA VAL A 429 12.00 8.81 15.20
C VAL A 429 11.69 10.19 14.60
N LEU A 430 10.56 10.78 14.99
CA LEU A 430 10.15 12.13 14.61
C LEU A 430 11.11 13.18 15.12
N ARG A 431 11.46 13.18 16.41
CA ARG A 431 12.39 14.14 16.98
C ARG A 431 13.75 14.00 16.33
N GLU A 432 14.25 12.79 16.13
CA GLU A 432 15.51 12.54 15.42
C GLU A 432 15.44 13.05 13.97
N ALA A 433 14.30 12.87 13.27
CA ALA A 433 14.11 13.42 11.94
C ALA A 433 14.02 14.95 11.91
N VAL A 434 13.37 15.56 12.90
CA VAL A 434 13.25 17.02 13.07
C VAL A 434 14.60 17.63 13.44
N GLU A 435 15.31 17.04 14.39
CA GLU A 435 16.64 17.45 14.85
C GLU A 435 17.65 17.33 13.70
N ARG A 436 17.61 16.23 12.94
CA ARG A 436 18.40 16.08 11.70
C ARG A 436 18.02 17.12 10.66
N GLY A 437 16.73 17.30 10.42
CA GLY A 437 16.20 18.35 9.54
C GLY A 437 16.60 19.75 9.99
N GLN A 438 16.67 20.03 11.29
CA GLN A 438 17.15 21.29 11.85
C GLN A 438 18.66 21.42 11.66
N GLY A 439 19.44 20.35 11.84
CA GLY A 439 20.87 20.33 11.54
C GLY A 439 21.18 20.62 10.06
N THR A 440 20.41 20.03 9.15
CA THR A 440 20.56 20.18 7.69
C THR A 440 19.93 21.48 7.17
N PHE A 441 18.72 21.82 7.64
CA PHE A 441 17.85 22.87 7.09
C PHE A 441 17.51 24.04 8.03
N GLY A 442 17.92 24.06 9.31
CA GLY A 442 17.48 25.05 10.30
C GLY A 442 18.51 25.90 11.05
N GLY A 443 18.16 27.18 11.31
CA GLY A 443 18.95 28.13 12.11
C GLY A 443 19.86 29.07 11.30
N GLN A 444 20.23 30.22 11.89
CA GLN A 444 21.19 31.16 11.30
C GLN A 444 22.55 30.48 11.06
N GLU A 445 23.00 29.63 11.98
CA GLU A 445 24.24 28.87 11.81
C GLU A 445 24.16 27.86 10.66
N ALA A 446 23.07 27.10 10.51
CA ALA A 446 22.96 26.19 9.36
C ALA A 446 22.77 26.95 8.05
N ALA A 447 22.15 28.14 8.05
CA ALA A 447 22.09 29.01 6.87
C ALA A 447 23.48 29.55 6.49
N VAL A 448 24.30 29.93 7.48
CA VAL A 448 25.71 30.34 7.29
C VAL A 448 26.58 29.15 6.85
N ARG A 449 26.40 27.96 7.46
CA ARG A 449 27.06 26.71 7.05
C ARG A 449 26.62 26.30 5.64
N ARG A 450 25.36 26.51 5.25
CA ARG A 450 24.84 26.23 3.89
C ARG A 450 25.36 27.18 2.83
N ARG A 451 25.50 28.48 3.14
CA ARG A 451 26.22 29.41 2.24
C ARG A 451 27.66 28.96 1.98
N LYS A 452 28.25 28.18 2.89
CA LYS A 452 29.59 27.57 2.73
C LYS A 452 29.56 26.14 2.15
N ARG A 453 28.42 25.45 2.20
CA ARG A 453 28.23 24.06 1.72
C ARG A 453 27.44 24.05 0.43
N GLU A 454 28.17 24.24 -0.66
CA GLU A 454 27.66 23.96 -1.99
C GLU A 454 27.77 22.45 -2.26
N VAL A 455 26.65 21.72 -2.11
CA VAL A 455 26.51 20.42 -2.78
C VAL A 455 26.37 20.70 -4.26
N ARG A 456 27.36 20.23 -5.01
CA ARG A 456 27.50 20.54 -6.43
C ARG A 456 26.71 19.53 -7.24
N VAL A 457 25.65 20.00 -7.88
CA VAL A 457 24.79 19.18 -8.74
C VAL A 457 25.20 19.44 -10.19
N CYS A 458 26.37 18.95 -10.61
CA CYS A 458 26.78 18.98 -12.02
C CYS A 458 26.59 17.58 -12.63
N GLY A 459 25.91 17.52 -13.76
CA GLY A 459 25.61 16.30 -14.50
C GLY A 459 26.77 15.83 -15.37
N ASN A 460 27.72 16.72 -15.67
CA ASN A 460 28.95 16.40 -16.39
C ASN A 460 29.91 15.68 -15.45
N TRP A 461 30.13 14.39 -15.71
CA TRP A 461 30.93 13.48 -14.89
C TRP A 461 32.44 13.77 -14.95
N LYS A 462 32.95 14.35 -16.05
CA LYS A 462 34.36 14.75 -16.18
C LYS A 462 34.70 16.02 -15.44
N HIS A 463 33.70 16.81 -15.10
CA HIS A 463 33.93 18.08 -14.46
C HIS A 463 34.23 17.89 -12.97
N VAL A 464 35.52 17.72 -12.64
CA VAL A 464 36.04 18.00 -11.29
C VAL A 464 36.16 19.52 -11.18
N PRO A 465 35.27 20.20 -10.46
CA PRO A 465 35.32 21.65 -10.44
C PRO A 465 36.63 22.06 -9.76
N PRO A 466 37.34 23.07 -10.28
CA PRO A 466 38.56 23.55 -9.65
C PRO A 466 38.30 23.83 -8.17
N LYS A 467 39.11 23.24 -7.29
CA LYS A 467 39.09 23.58 -5.86
C LYS A 467 39.25 25.10 -5.80
N ALA A 468 38.35 25.80 -5.11
CA ALA A 468 38.49 27.23 -4.87
C ALA A 468 39.83 27.42 -4.15
N ARG A 469 40.89 27.77 -4.89
CA ARG A 469 42.23 27.99 -4.37
C ARG A 469 42.20 29.37 -3.71
N GLY A 470 42.24 29.39 -2.38
CA GLY A 470 42.53 30.60 -1.60
C GLY A 470 41.34 31.27 -0.92
N LEU A 471 41.46 31.36 0.42
CA LEU A 471 40.92 32.35 1.35
C LEU A 471 39.62 33.08 0.94
N PHE A 472 38.49 32.59 1.48
CA PHE A 472 37.26 33.33 1.83
C PHE A 472 36.61 34.26 0.79
N GLN A 473 37.05 34.31 -0.47
CA GLN A 473 36.27 34.97 -1.51
C GLN A 473 34.98 34.17 -1.71
N LYS A 474 33.86 34.83 -1.42
CA LYS A 474 32.50 34.32 -1.58
C LYS A 474 32.40 33.81 -3.02
N ALA A 475 32.37 32.48 -3.19
CA ALA A 475 32.27 31.88 -4.50
C ALA A 475 31.08 32.53 -5.23
N PRO A 476 31.26 33.00 -6.48
CA PRO A 476 30.17 33.58 -7.23
C PRO A 476 29.01 32.58 -7.25
N GLU A 477 27.79 33.08 -7.00
CA GLU A 477 26.59 32.25 -6.94
C GLU A 477 26.47 31.46 -8.24
N VAL A 478 26.72 30.15 -8.18
CA VAL A 478 26.74 29.30 -9.37
C VAL A 478 25.30 29.12 -9.83
N LYS A 479 24.94 29.82 -10.91
CA LYS A 479 23.62 29.69 -11.53
C LYS A 479 23.57 28.36 -12.30
N TYR A 480 23.07 27.33 -11.62
CA TYR A 480 22.83 26.04 -12.23
C TYR A 480 21.84 26.13 -13.40
N ARG A 481 22.16 25.43 -14.50
CA ARG A 481 21.30 25.30 -15.67
C ARG A 481 20.80 23.87 -15.76
N THR A 482 19.49 23.69 -15.91
CA THR A 482 18.93 22.37 -16.24
C THR A 482 18.87 22.23 -17.76
N CYS A 483 19.13 21.03 -18.28
CA CYS A 483 18.89 20.75 -19.69
C CYS A 483 17.43 21.09 -20.03
N SER A 484 17.20 21.90 -21.07
CA SER A 484 15.86 22.32 -21.48
C SER A 484 15.02 21.19 -22.10
N GLY A 485 15.67 20.12 -22.58
CA GLY A 485 14.99 18.95 -23.11
C GLY A 485 14.48 18.03 -21.99
N CYS A 486 15.41 17.47 -21.22
CA CYS A 486 15.05 16.46 -20.21
C CYS A 486 14.79 17.00 -18.81
N HIS A 487 15.31 18.18 -18.45
CA HIS A 487 15.35 18.69 -17.09
C HIS A 487 15.99 17.75 -16.03
N ILE A 488 16.47 16.56 -16.41
CA ILE A 488 17.15 15.60 -15.53
C ILE A 488 18.54 16.12 -15.21
N LEU A 489 19.38 16.40 -16.20
CA LEU A 489 20.74 16.86 -15.93
C LEU A 489 20.78 18.35 -15.61
N THR A 490 21.66 18.68 -14.66
CA THR A 490 21.90 20.04 -14.19
C THR A 490 23.37 20.34 -14.32
N TYR A 491 23.75 21.51 -14.82
CA TYR A 491 25.13 21.89 -15.10
C TYR A 491 25.49 23.17 -14.35
N CYS A 492 26.73 23.26 -13.87
CA CYS A 492 27.23 24.47 -13.24
C CYS A 492 27.65 25.55 -14.26
N SER A 493 27.78 25.21 -15.55
CA SER A 493 28.11 26.13 -16.63
C SER A 493 27.64 25.62 -17.99
N ASP A 494 27.58 26.51 -18.98
CA ASP A 494 27.31 26.14 -20.38
C ASP A 494 28.39 25.24 -20.96
N LYS A 495 29.65 25.47 -20.58
CA LYS A 495 30.77 24.63 -21.00
C LYS A 495 30.58 23.18 -20.53
N CYS A 496 30.22 22.99 -19.27
CA CYS A 496 29.94 21.65 -18.74
C CYS A 496 28.77 20.98 -19.46
N GLN A 497 27.72 21.72 -19.78
CA GLN A 497 26.61 21.21 -20.56
C GLN A 497 27.05 20.80 -21.97
N GLN A 498 27.86 21.62 -22.65
CA GLN A 498 28.35 21.34 -24.00
C GLN A 498 29.26 20.11 -24.05
N GLU A 499 30.22 20.00 -23.12
CA GLU A 499 31.11 18.85 -23.00
C GLU A 499 30.34 17.54 -22.79
N ASP A 500 29.42 17.55 -21.82
CA ASP A 500 28.57 16.39 -21.53
C ASP A 500 27.61 16.09 -22.68
N TRP A 501 27.10 17.13 -23.36
CA TRP A 501 26.25 16.99 -24.54
C TRP A 501 26.99 16.26 -25.65
N VAL A 502 28.21 16.68 -26.00
CA VAL A 502 29.02 16.06 -27.06
C VAL A 502 29.35 14.61 -26.73
N GLU A 503 29.72 14.34 -25.48
CA GLU A 503 30.21 13.04 -25.09
C GLU A 503 29.09 12.01 -24.88
N PHE A 504 28.03 12.40 -24.17
CA PHE A 504 27.11 11.45 -23.56
C PHE A 504 25.64 11.90 -23.63
N HIS A 505 25.30 13.09 -23.12
CA HIS A 505 23.92 13.46 -22.84
C HIS A 505 23.01 13.53 -24.08
N HIS A 506 23.54 13.87 -25.27
CA HIS A 506 22.73 13.89 -26.50
C HIS A 506 22.07 12.55 -26.82
N ARG A 507 22.65 11.42 -26.37
CA ARG A 507 22.14 10.06 -26.64
C ARG A 507 20.96 9.69 -25.77
N GLU A 508 20.89 10.23 -24.56
CA GLU A 508 19.84 9.92 -23.57
C GLU A 508 18.77 11.00 -23.47
N CYS A 509 19.06 12.24 -23.90
CA CYS A 509 18.19 13.40 -23.69
C CYS A 509 16.78 13.19 -24.26
N GLY A 510 16.63 12.52 -25.42
CA GLY A 510 15.33 12.25 -26.02
C GLY A 510 14.43 11.36 -25.14
N THR A 511 14.94 10.20 -24.70
CA THR A 511 14.24 9.29 -23.79
C THR A 511 13.93 9.97 -22.46
N ALA A 512 14.93 10.66 -21.91
CA ALA A 512 14.83 11.42 -20.68
C ALA A 512 13.80 12.57 -20.76
N SER A 513 13.66 13.22 -21.92
CA SER A 513 12.68 14.28 -22.17
C SER A 513 11.26 13.75 -22.19
N LYS A 514 11.02 12.62 -22.87
CA LYS A 514 9.71 11.96 -22.84
C LYS A 514 9.30 11.64 -21.40
N TRP A 515 10.24 11.08 -20.62
CA TRP A 515 10.02 10.79 -19.20
C TRP A 515 9.69 12.03 -18.37
N TYR A 516 10.39 13.15 -18.62
CA TYR A 516 10.07 14.42 -18.00
C TYR A 516 8.65 14.88 -18.32
N GLN A 517 8.23 14.85 -19.58
CA GLN A 517 6.89 15.29 -19.99
C GLN A 517 5.79 14.43 -19.37
N ASP A 518 5.95 13.10 -19.42
CA ASP A 518 5.00 12.15 -18.83
C ASP A 518 4.82 12.44 -17.33
N ARG A 519 5.93 12.74 -16.63
CA ARG A 519 5.93 13.06 -15.19
C ARG A 519 5.38 14.43 -14.85
N LYS A 520 5.70 15.42 -15.67
CA LYS A 520 5.20 16.78 -15.50
C LYS A 520 3.68 16.80 -15.67
N ALA A 521 3.15 16.04 -16.63
CA ALA A 521 1.71 15.92 -16.88
C ALA A 521 0.93 15.36 -15.67
N VAL A 522 1.54 14.48 -14.88
CA VAL A 522 0.93 13.93 -13.65
C VAL A 522 1.31 14.70 -12.38
N GLY A 523 2.02 15.82 -12.49
CA GLY A 523 2.43 16.65 -11.34
C GLY A 523 3.53 16.02 -10.48
N CYS A 524 4.20 14.97 -10.95
CA CYS A 524 5.16 14.21 -10.14
C CYS A 524 6.63 14.59 -10.40
N TRP A 525 6.94 15.67 -11.10
CA TRP A 525 8.34 15.99 -11.42
C TRP A 525 9.15 16.54 -10.23
N THR A 526 10.30 15.91 -9.90
CA THR A 526 11.18 16.36 -8.81
C THR A 526 12.02 17.57 -9.25
N SER A 527 11.81 18.71 -8.57
CA SER A 527 12.56 19.95 -8.84
C SER A 527 14.06 19.80 -8.54
N LEU A 528 14.89 20.67 -9.14
CA LEU A 528 16.31 20.75 -8.82
C LEU A 528 16.54 21.06 -7.33
N SER A 529 15.71 21.94 -6.74
CA SER A 529 15.82 22.26 -5.31
C SER A 529 15.61 21.02 -4.46
N THR A 530 14.57 20.23 -4.76
CA THR A 530 14.27 19.00 -4.04
C THR A 530 15.42 17.99 -4.13
N ARG A 531 16.00 17.83 -5.33
CA ARG A 531 17.16 16.94 -5.53
C ARG A 531 18.38 17.40 -4.74
N ARG A 532 18.66 18.70 -4.73
CA ARG A 532 19.74 19.29 -3.93
C ARG A 532 19.54 19.04 -2.44
N ASP A 533 18.32 19.23 -1.94
CA ASP A 533 17.98 19.00 -0.53
C ASP A 533 18.18 17.54 -0.14
N GLN A 534 17.76 16.60 -0.99
CA GLN A 534 17.95 15.16 -0.79
C GLN A 534 19.43 14.75 -0.76
N LEU A 535 20.29 15.33 -1.61
CA LEU A 535 21.74 15.06 -1.57
C LEU A 535 22.40 15.63 -0.31
N LEU A 536 22.01 16.85 0.09
CA LEU A 536 22.49 17.45 1.33
C LEU A 536 22.12 16.59 2.54
N TYR A 537 20.89 16.09 2.56
CA TYR A 537 20.41 15.20 3.61
C TYR A 537 21.20 13.90 3.65
N LEU A 538 21.46 13.28 2.49
CA LEU A 538 22.26 12.06 2.40
C LEU A 538 23.73 12.26 2.79
N GLU A 539 24.32 13.41 2.43
CA GLU A 539 25.67 13.77 2.85
C GLU A 539 25.77 13.90 4.37
N ASP A 540 24.82 14.61 4.99
CA ASP A 540 24.78 14.74 6.45
C ASP A 540 24.57 13.39 7.13
N LEU A 541 23.65 12.56 6.62
CA LEU A 541 23.40 11.23 7.15
C LEU A 541 24.62 10.30 7.02
N ALA A 542 25.33 10.37 5.89
CA ALA A 542 26.56 9.61 5.69
C ALA A 542 27.64 10.00 6.71
N ASN A 543 27.79 11.30 6.99
CA ASN A 543 28.73 11.78 8.00
C ASN A 543 28.34 11.41 9.43
N GLU A 544 27.06 11.22 9.71
CA GLU A 544 26.55 10.80 11.02
C GLU A 544 26.72 9.28 11.24
N ILE A 545 26.43 8.48 10.22
CA ILE A 545 26.22 7.02 10.40
C ILE A 545 27.34 6.18 9.76
N LEU A 546 28.07 6.67 8.74
CA LEU A 546 29.18 5.90 8.19
C LEU A 546 30.40 6.03 9.11
N PRO A 547 31.03 4.91 9.52
CA PRO A 547 32.32 4.97 10.20
C PRO A 547 33.37 5.56 9.24
N PRO A 548 34.54 5.98 9.74
CA PRO A 548 35.66 6.39 8.89
C PRO A 548 35.95 5.34 7.80
N LEU A 549 36.23 5.78 6.58
CA LEU A 549 36.41 4.89 5.43
C LEU A 549 37.44 3.77 5.66
N PRO A 550 38.56 3.97 6.40
CA PRO A 550 39.47 2.87 6.73
C PRO A 550 38.82 1.69 7.48
N ALA A 551 37.75 1.94 8.24
CA ALA A 551 36.98 0.91 8.94
C ALA A 551 35.86 0.30 8.06
N LEU A 552 35.59 0.88 6.89
CA LEU A 552 34.68 0.35 5.88
C LEU A 552 35.36 -0.66 4.95
N LEU A 553 36.66 -0.49 4.73
CA LEU A 553 37.44 -1.40 3.88
C LEU A 553 37.53 -2.77 4.56
N PRO A 554 37.39 -3.88 3.81
CA PRO A 554 37.64 -5.20 4.34
C PRO A 554 39.06 -5.21 4.92
N VAL A 555 39.18 -5.56 6.21
CA VAL A 555 40.48 -5.93 6.74
C VAL A 555 40.87 -7.17 5.97
N HIS A 556 41.72 -7.04 4.96
CA HIS A 556 42.31 -8.20 4.31
C HIS A 556 42.92 -9.05 5.42
N SER A 557 42.23 -10.13 5.78
CA SER A 557 42.72 -11.11 6.71
C SER A 557 44.10 -11.49 6.20
N LYS A 558 45.12 -11.32 7.04
CA LYS A 558 46.50 -11.68 6.72
C LYS A 558 46.51 -13.00 5.93
N PRO A 559 47.35 -13.16 4.90
CA PRO A 559 47.35 -14.34 4.02
C PRO A 559 47.69 -15.68 4.71
N GLY A 560 47.63 -15.78 6.04
CA GLY A 560 47.85 -16.99 6.84
C GLY A 560 46.61 -17.84 7.13
N VAL A 561 45.40 -17.50 6.65
CA VAL A 561 44.17 -18.32 6.86
C VAL A 561 43.67 -18.95 5.56
N LYS A 562 44.55 -19.23 4.60
CA LYS A 562 44.22 -20.10 3.44
C LYS A 562 44.27 -21.60 3.76
N GLN A 563 44.52 -22.00 5.02
CA GLN A 563 44.67 -23.40 5.39
C GLN A 563 43.46 -24.03 6.11
N LEU A 564 42.29 -23.37 6.15
CA LEU A 564 41.07 -23.95 6.72
C LEU A 564 39.90 -24.17 5.75
N MET A 565 39.96 -23.67 4.50
CA MET A 565 38.89 -23.91 3.51
C MET A 565 39.22 -25.00 2.48
N SER A 566 40.41 -25.62 2.52
CA SER A 566 40.71 -26.80 1.67
C SER A 566 40.36 -28.15 2.32
N ALA A 567 39.72 -28.15 3.49
CA ALA A 567 39.30 -29.37 4.20
C ALA A 567 37.83 -29.75 3.97
N GLN A 568 37.05 -28.91 3.28
CA GLN A 568 35.62 -29.17 2.99
C GLN A 568 35.38 -29.83 1.62
N ASP A 569 36.33 -29.73 0.68
CA ASP A 569 36.20 -30.32 -0.67
C ASP A 569 36.59 -31.80 -0.76
N HIS A 570 37.10 -32.41 0.31
CA HIS A 570 37.49 -33.83 0.33
C HIS A 570 36.42 -34.78 0.89
N LEU A 571 35.23 -34.29 1.24
CA LEU A 571 34.16 -35.08 1.87
C LEU A 571 32.94 -35.35 0.97
N LEU A 572 32.95 -34.92 -0.30
CA LEU A 572 31.83 -35.12 -1.24
C LEU A 572 32.12 -36.04 -2.44
N SER A 573 33.16 -36.87 -2.39
CA SER A 573 33.50 -37.81 -3.49
C SER A 573 33.28 -39.30 -3.18
N HIS A 574 32.58 -39.66 -2.09
CA HIS A 574 32.29 -41.08 -1.78
C HIS A 574 30.84 -41.31 -1.37
N THR A 575 29.91 -41.26 -2.34
CA THR A 575 28.76 -42.17 -2.38
C THR A 575 28.09 -42.03 -3.73
N LEU A 576 28.15 -43.08 -4.57
CA LEU A 576 27.11 -43.50 -5.51
C LEU A 576 27.65 -44.67 -6.36
N ARG A 577 27.30 -45.90 -5.96
CA ARG A 577 27.25 -47.07 -6.85
C ARG A 577 26.08 -47.99 -6.45
N SER A 578 25.44 -48.54 -7.49
CA SER A 578 24.38 -49.58 -7.55
C SER A 578 22.97 -49.09 -7.20
N SER A 579 21.88 -49.41 -7.93
CA SER A 579 21.64 -50.28 -9.08
C SER A 579 20.21 -50.06 -9.61
N SER A 580 20.02 -50.37 -10.90
CA SER A 580 18.88 -50.34 -11.84
C SER A 580 17.61 -51.15 -11.45
N PRO A 581 16.59 -51.38 -12.32
CA PRO A 581 16.05 -50.63 -13.48
C PRO A 581 14.50 -50.44 -13.45
N SER A 582 13.95 -49.63 -14.37
CA SER A 582 12.51 -49.58 -14.69
C SER A 582 12.29 -50.00 -16.16
N PRO A 583 11.15 -50.64 -16.52
CA PRO A 583 10.83 -50.95 -17.90
C PRO A 583 10.00 -49.86 -18.59
N SER A 584 10.12 -49.90 -19.91
CA SER A 584 9.49 -49.13 -20.98
C SER A 584 7.95 -49.18 -21.02
N ILE A 585 7.32 -48.24 -21.74
CA ILE A 585 6.26 -48.49 -22.75
C ILE A 585 5.87 -47.18 -23.49
N SER A 586 6.04 -47.24 -24.82
CA SER A 586 5.40 -46.63 -26.00
C SER A 586 4.51 -45.36 -25.98
N SER A 587 4.80 -44.45 -26.93
CA SER A 587 3.88 -43.55 -27.68
C SER A 587 2.96 -44.34 -28.65
N PRO A 588 2.10 -43.78 -29.57
CA PRO A 588 1.62 -42.41 -29.89
C PRO A 588 0.05 -42.42 -30.13
N PRO A 589 -0.66 -41.63 -31.01
CA PRO A 589 -0.34 -40.43 -31.80
C PRO A 589 -1.39 -39.27 -31.80
N GLN A 590 -0.97 -38.20 -32.48
CA GLN A 590 -1.60 -36.98 -33.03
C GLN A 590 -3.13 -36.88 -33.21
N ALA A 591 -3.66 -35.66 -33.00
CA ALA A 591 -4.67 -35.07 -33.88
C ALA A 591 -4.55 -33.52 -33.92
N THR A 592 -4.65 -33.01 -35.13
CA THR A 592 -4.66 -31.60 -35.59
C THR A 592 -5.90 -30.83 -35.15
N TYR A 593 -5.78 -29.51 -34.90
CA TYR A 593 -6.67 -28.45 -35.46
C TYR A 593 -6.17 -27.04 -35.05
N SER A 594 -6.12 -26.13 -36.03
CA SER A 594 -5.96 -24.66 -35.90
C SER A 594 -7.37 -24.01 -35.93
N PRO A 595 -7.61 -22.80 -35.36
CA PRO A 595 -7.20 -21.57 -36.05
C PRO A 595 -6.93 -20.28 -35.20
N THR A 596 -6.04 -19.43 -35.75
CA THR A 596 -6.01 -17.95 -35.79
C THR A 596 -6.35 -17.09 -34.55
N ALA A 597 -5.33 -16.41 -34.00
CA ALA A 597 -5.22 -14.93 -33.99
C ALA A 597 -3.84 -14.51 -33.44
N LYS A 598 -3.07 -13.77 -34.24
CA LYS A 598 -1.73 -13.28 -33.93
C LYS A 598 -1.78 -12.14 -32.90
N TRP A 599 -1.28 -12.38 -31.69
CA TRP A 599 -0.60 -11.36 -30.86
C TRP A 599 0.73 -11.97 -30.41
N GLY A 600 1.83 -11.32 -30.76
CA GLY A 600 3.18 -11.82 -30.52
C GLY A 600 3.52 -11.84 -29.03
N ALA A 601 3.34 -12.99 -28.39
CA ALA A 601 3.93 -13.30 -27.09
C ALA A 601 5.26 -14.04 -27.33
N GLY A 602 6.37 -13.36 -27.03
CA GLY A 602 7.71 -13.90 -27.20
C GLY A 602 8.70 -13.20 -26.30
N ALA A 603 8.61 -13.43 -25.00
CA ALA A 603 9.72 -13.23 -24.08
C ALA A 603 9.69 -14.35 -23.04
N LYS A 604 10.34 -15.48 -23.37
CA LYS A 604 10.75 -16.46 -22.37
C LYS A 604 11.72 -15.77 -21.42
N ALA A 605 11.48 -15.91 -20.11
CA ALA A 605 12.41 -15.55 -19.06
C ALA A 605 13.64 -16.48 -19.16
N GLY A 606 14.58 -16.13 -20.02
CA GLY A 606 15.94 -16.63 -19.97
C GLY A 606 16.79 -15.64 -19.18
N SER A 607 17.52 -16.11 -18.18
CA SER A 607 18.57 -15.38 -17.45
C SER A 607 19.79 -15.12 -18.34
N GLY A 608 19.57 -14.58 -19.54
CA GLY A 608 20.63 -14.17 -20.45
C GLY A 608 21.17 -12.83 -20.03
N LEU A 609 22.40 -12.81 -19.53
CA LEU A 609 23.22 -11.61 -19.39
C LEU A 609 23.11 -10.76 -20.65
N ALA A 610 22.89 -9.45 -20.50
CA ALA A 610 22.82 -8.52 -21.61
C ALA A 610 24.13 -8.62 -22.43
N THR A 611 24.03 -9.20 -23.62
CA THR A 611 25.14 -9.23 -24.58
C THR A 611 25.21 -7.88 -25.27
N ASP A 612 26.42 -7.39 -25.50
CA ASP A 612 26.62 -6.21 -26.32
C ASP A 612 26.13 -6.52 -27.75
N LYS A 613 25.14 -5.76 -28.22
CA LYS A 613 24.49 -5.95 -29.53
C LYS A 613 25.47 -5.87 -30.71
N LYS A 614 26.67 -5.29 -30.54
CA LYS A 614 27.70 -5.24 -31.57
C LYS A 614 28.67 -6.41 -31.52
N THR A 615 28.89 -7.03 -30.36
CA THR A 615 29.98 -8.00 -30.18
C THR A 615 29.51 -9.39 -29.78
N GLY A 616 28.24 -9.56 -29.40
CA GLY A 616 27.67 -10.84 -28.94
C GLY A 616 28.26 -11.35 -27.62
N ARG A 617 29.24 -10.63 -27.03
CA ARG A 617 29.87 -10.99 -25.76
C ARG A 617 29.01 -10.54 -24.59
N PRO A 618 28.93 -11.31 -23.49
CA PRO A 618 28.33 -10.83 -22.25
C PRO A 618 29.04 -9.52 -21.85
N ARG A 619 28.28 -8.48 -21.48
CA ARG A 619 28.87 -7.32 -20.81
C ARG A 619 29.37 -7.77 -19.43
N THR A 620 30.59 -8.30 -19.34
CA THR A 620 31.28 -8.50 -18.07
C THR A 620 31.72 -7.13 -17.57
N ILE A 621 30.89 -6.53 -16.72
CA ILE A 621 31.35 -5.44 -15.87
C ILE A 621 31.96 -6.13 -14.65
N ALA A 622 33.28 -6.32 -14.67
CA ALA A 622 34.01 -6.95 -13.58
C ALA A 622 34.25 -5.90 -12.49
N TYR A 623 33.34 -5.84 -11.52
CA TYR A 623 33.60 -5.14 -10.27
C TYR A 623 34.50 -6.01 -9.39
N HIS A 624 35.31 -5.39 -8.53
CA HIS A 624 36.02 -6.11 -7.49
C HIS A 624 34.98 -6.76 -6.55
N PRO A 625 35.13 -8.05 -6.18
CA PRO A 625 34.11 -8.77 -5.40
C PRO A 625 33.83 -8.12 -4.03
N ASP A 626 34.82 -7.42 -3.49
CA ASP A 626 34.75 -6.73 -2.20
C ASP A 626 34.19 -5.31 -2.26
N THR A 627 33.93 -4.74 -3.45
CA THR A 627 33.35 -3.40 -3.54
C THR A 627 31.93 -3.45 -3.01
N THR A 628 31.61 -2.56 -2.06
CA THR A 628 30.27 -2.52 -1.44
C THR A 628 29.57 -1.18 -1.66
N VAL A 629 28.24 -1.21 -1.68
CA VAL A 629 27.38 -0.01 -1.64
C VAL A 629 26.69 0.06 -0.29
N ALA A 630 26.79 1.20 0.39
CA ALA A 630 25.98 1.47 1.57
C ALA A 630 24.60 1.97 1.13
N LEU A 631 23.54 1.27 1.54
CA LEU A 631 22.19 1.61 1.13
C LEU A 631 21.39 2.17 2.32
N PHE A 632 20.72 3.29 2.09
CA PHE A 632 19.82 3.97 3.03
C PHE A 632 18.40 3.96 2.46
N ASP A 633 17.49 3.26 3.13
CA ASP A 633 16.08 3.18 2.72
C ASP A 633 15.19 4.10 3.54
N PHE A 634 14.58 5.10 2.89
CA PHE A 634 13.60 6.01 3.51
C PHE A 634 12.15 5.61 3.21
N VAL A 635 11.95 4.46 2.55
CA VAL A 635 10.64 3.89 2.18
C VAL A 635 10.12 2.90 3.23
N SER A 636 10.97 2.43 4.14
CA SER A 636 10.59 1.42 5.15
C SER A 636 9.57 1.97 6.15
N HIS A 637 8.69 1.08 6.63
CA HIS A 637 7.59 1.40 7.55
C HIS A 637 8.05 1.95 8.91
N GLU A 638 9.34 1.84 9.24
CA GLU A 638 9.89 2.27 10.53
C GLU A 638 10.37 3.73 10.53
N GLY A 639 10.40 4.41 9.37
CA GLY A 639 10.97 5.75 9.26
C GLY A 639 12.47 5.82 9.59
N LEU A 640 13.11 4.66 9.76
CA LEU A 640 14.52 4.48 10.03
C LEU A 640 15.22 4.17 8.72
N ALA A 641 16.27 4.94 8.41
CA ALA A 641 17.19 4.62 7.35
C ALA A 641 17.88 3.29 7.69
N HIS A 642 17.34 2.16 7.23
CA HIS A 642 18.03 0.88 7.37
C HIS A 642 19.32 0.97 6.57
N LYS A 643 20.45 0.80 7.26
CA LYS A 643 21.77 0.75 6.66
C LYS A 643 22.12 -0.70 6.41
N ARG A 644 22.15 -1.11 5.14
CA ARG A 644 22.74 -2.40 4.73
C ARG A 644 23.90 -2.16 3.77
N ARG A 645 24.89 -3.05 3.80
CA ARG A 645 25.98 -3.07 2.83
C ARG A 645 25.73 -4.25 1.89
N TYR A 646 25.81 -3.98 0.60
CA TYR A 646 25.68 -5.01 -0.42
C TYR A 646 26.96 -5.05 -1.26
N PRO A 647 27.47 -6.24 -1.62
CA PRO A 647 28.43 -6.36 -2.70
C PRO A 647 27.87 -5.69 -3.97
N VAL A 648 28.70 -4.90 -4.67
CA VAL A 648 28.27 -4.18 -5.88
C VAL A 648 27.69 -5.13 -6.90
N HIS A 649 28.23 -6.34 -7.05
CA HIS A 649 27.74 -7.32 -8.02
C HIS A 649 26.32 -7.83 -7.69
N GLU A 650 26.00 -8.17 -6.44
CA GLU A 650 24.65 -8.58 -6.04
C GLU A 650 23.65 -7.44 -6.20
N TYR A 651 24.05 -6.26 -5.73
CA TYR A 651 23.28 -5.04 -5.86
C TYR A 651 23.00 -4.72 -7.33
N HIS A 652 24.02 -4.88 -8.18
CA HIS A 652 23.95 -4.71 -9.61
C HIS A 652 23.00 -5.72 -10.24
N GLU A 653 23.10 -7.02 -9.97
CA GLU A 653 22.18 -8.01 -10.57
C GLU A 653 20.70 -7.71 -10.28
N ARG A 654 20.40 -7.22 -9.07
CA ARG A 654 19.03 -6.89 -8.64
C ARG A 654 18.54 -5.56 -9.19
N CYS A 655 19.40 -4.54 -9.26
CA CYS A 655 19.00 -3.18 -9.62
C CYS A 655 19.18 -2.86 -11.12
N TRP A 656 20.14 -3.50 -11.79
CA TRP A 656 20.60 -3.09 -13.12
C TRP A 656 19.62 -3.40 -14.24
N ARG A 657 18.72 -4.37 -14.05
CA ARG A 657 17.60 -4.63 -14.98
C ARG A 657 16.68 -3.41 -15.16
N TYR A 658 16.76 -2.46 -14.24
CA TYR A 658 15.96 -1.23 -14.21
C TYR A 658 16.79 0.02 -14.51
N ILE A 659 18.09 -0.14 -14.76
CA ILE A 659 19.00 0.93 -15.16
C ILE A 659 19.05 0.91 -16.70
N ASP A 660 18.66 2.02 -17.33
CA ASP A 660 18.81 2.16 -18.79
C ASP A 660 20.30 2.00 -19.14
N GLY A 661 20.59 1.39 -20.30
CA GLY A 661 21.96 1.10 -20.74
C GLY A 661 22.84 2.35 -20.90
N THR A 662 22.22 3.53 -20.93
CA THR A 662 22.87 4.84 -20.89
C THR A 662 23.52 5.09 -19.52
N TRP A 663 22.87 4.74 -18.42
CA TRP A 663 23.32 5.02 -17.05
C TRP A 663 24.47 4.12 -16.59
N ALA A 664 24.60 2.96 -17.24
CA ALA A 664 25.60 1.94 -16.98
C ALA A 664 27.03 2.48 -17.00
N ASP A 665 27.36 3.33 -17.99
CA ASP A 665 28.71 3.85 -18.16
C ASP A 665 29.09 4.80 -17.02
N ARG A 666 28.14 5.65 -16.58
CA ARG A 666 28.35 6.59 -15.48
C ARG A 666 28.52 5.87 -14.15
N VAL A 667 27.66 4.89 -13.85
CA VAL A 667 27.78 4.09 -12.63
C VAL A 667 29.09 3.29 -12.64
N SER A 668 29.48 2.71 -13.79
CA SER A 668 30.78 2.02 -13.92
C SER A 668 31.96 2.97 -13.70
N GLY A 669 31.86 4.24 -14.11
CA GLY A 669 32.84 5.27 -13.77
C GLY A 669 32.93 5.50 -12.26
N MET A 670 31.79 5.67 -11.59
CA MET A 670 31.75 5.86 -10.13
C MET A 670 32.33 4.66 -9.37
N VAL A 671 32.09 3.43 -9.84
CA VAL A 671 32.63 2.22 -9.21
C VAL A 671 34.14 2.13 -9.41
N ARG A 672 34.64 2.39 -10.63
CA ARG A 672 36.09 2.41 -10.89
C ARG A 672 36.82 3.42 -10.02
N ASP A 673 36.28 4.62 -9.84
CA ASP A 673 36.88 5.63 -8.96
C ASP A 673 37.02 5.12 -7.51
N VAL A 674 36.08 4.30 -7.04
CA VAL A 674 36.11 3.71 -5.69
C VAL A 674 37.15 2.60 -5.63
N GLU A 675 37.22 1.74 -6.65
CA GLU A 675 38.17 0.64 -6.74
C GLU A 675 39.62 1.12 -6.88
N ASP A 676 39.87 2.09 -7.77
CA ASP A 676 41.18 2.71 -7.98
C ASP A 676 41.64 3.46 -6.72
N GLY A 677 40.69 3.98 -5.93
CA GLY A 677 40.95 4.57 -4.61
C GLY A 677 41.35 3.55 -3.53
N CYS A 678 41.22 2.26 -3.79
CA CYS A 678 41.44 1.16 -2.83
C CYS A 678 42.69 0.31 -3.13
N GLU A 679 43.56 0.67 -4.09
CA GLU A 679 44.62 -0.22 -4.56
C GLU A 679 45.42 -0.91 -3.43
N PRO A 680 45.48 -2.27 -3.39
CA PRO A 680 46.01 -3.03 -2.26
C PRO A 680 47.54 -3.05 -2.10
N GLY A 681 48.28 -2.27 -2.89
CA GLY A 681 49.73 -2.44 -3.11
C GLY A 681 50.65 -1.91 -2.02
N GLU A 682 50.20 -1.03 -1.13
CA GLU A 682 51.04 -0.42 -0.07
C GLU A 682 50.50 -0.80 1.32
N LEU A 683 50.58 -2.10 1.62
CA LEU A 683 49.98 -2.76 2.77
C LEU A 683 50.73 -2.52 4.10
N ASN A 684 51.00 -1.26 4.44
CA ASN A 684 51.35 -0.88 5.81
C ASN A 684 50.62 0.39 6.25
N TRP A 685 49.30 0.27 6.41
CA TRP A 685 48.38 1.35 6.83
C TRP A 685 48.72 2.02 8.18
N ARG A 686 49.64 1.45 8.98
CA ARG A 686 50.10 2.05 10.23
C ARG A 686 51.14 3.14 10.05
N ASP A 687 51.69 3.31 8.84
CA ASP A 687 52.62 4.40 8.52
C ASP A 687 52.01 5.34 7.47
N SER A 688 51.00 6.09 7.89
CA SER A 688 50.23 7.03 7.05
C SER A 688 51.03 8.27 6.59
N SER A 689 52.34 8.28 6.81
CA SER A 689 53.26 9.31 6.35
C SER A 689 53.66 9.17 4.86
N HIS A 690 53.35 8.03 4.22
CA HIS A 690 53.92 7.66 2.92
C HIS A 690 52.96 7.40 1.75
N THR A 691 51.67 7.74 1.83
CA THR A 691 50.88 7.85 0.59
C THR A 691 51.40 9.07 -0.18
N GLY A 692 52.36 8.84 -1.07
CA GLY A 692 52.91 9.86 -1.93
C GLY A 692 51.78 10.59 -2.65
N PRO A 693 51.94 11.89 -2.92
CA PRO A 693 51.00 12.58 -3.78
C PRO A 693 50.81 11.84 -5.12
N ASP A 694 49.67 12.05 -5.78
CA ASP A 694 49.51 11.71 -7.19
C ASP A 694 50.62 12.36 -8.04
N GLU A 695 50.72 11.99 -9.32
CA GLU A 695 51.72 12.57 -10.25
C GLU A 695 51.73 14.11 -10.28
N GLU A 696 50.67 14.74 -9.76
CA GLU A 696 50.47 16.19 -9.67
C GLU A 696 50.68 16.77 -8.26
N GLY A 697 51.22 16.02 -7.30
CA GLY A 697 51.49 16.55 -5.96
C GLY A 697 50.28 16.53 -5.01
N ARG A 698 49.16 15.88 -5.36
CA ARG A 698 47.89 15.93 -4.60
C ARG A 698 47.64 14.63 -3.83
N PRO A 699 47.09 14.70 -2.61
CA PRO A 699 46.73 13.48 -1.87
C PRO A 699 45.68 12.66 -2.63
N ARG A 700 45.91 11.35 -2.76
CA ARG A 700 44.93 10.40 -3.34
C ARG A 700 43.62 10.51 -2.56
N LYS A 701 42.53 10.79 -3.27
CA LYS A 701 41.19 10.80 -2.70
C LYS A 701 40.69 9.38 -2.56
N ARG A 702 39.96 9.11 -1.49
CA ARG A 702 39.25 7.85 -1.30
C ARG A 702 37.75 8.10 -1.45
N TYR A 703 37.02 7.10 -1.91
CA TYR A 703 35.60 7.25 -2.21
C TYR A 703 34.76 6.14 -1.57
N ALA A 704 33.48 6.44 -1.36
CA ALA A 704 32.45 5.49 -0.97
C ALA A 704 31.25 5.60 -1.90
N LEU A 705 30.60 4.47 -2.18
CA LEU A 705 29.31 4.43 -2.86
C LEU A 705 28.19 4.37 -1.84
N VAL A 706 27.23 5.28 -2.00
CA VAL A 706 26.07 5.38 -1.12
C VAL A 706 24.82 5.49 -1.98
N GLU A 707 23.82 4.66 -1.73
CA GLU A 707 22.50 4.82 -2.34
C GLU A 707 21.44 5.26 -1.33
N GLY A 708 20.70 6.31 -1.65
CA GLY A 708 19.46 6.68 -0.96
C GLY A 708 18.23 6.23 -1.75
N ILE A 709 17.26 5.60 -1.09
CA ILE A 709 15.96 5.26 -1.67
C ILE A 709 14.89 6.15 -1.05
N PHE A 710 14.31 7.04 -1.84
CA PHE A 710 13.23 7.93 -1.43
C PHE A 710 11.89 7.48 -1.98
N MET A 711 10.85 7.61 -1.15
CA MET A 711 9.50 7.43 -1.64
C MET A 711 9.17 8.47 -2.71
N TYR A 712 8.66 7.97 -3.84
CA TYR A 712 8.10 8.83 -4.87
C TYR A 712 6.58 8.74 -4.87
N ASN A 713 6.04 7.53 -5.04
CA ASN A 713 4.61 7.25 -4.91
C ASN A 713 4.38 5.79 -4.45
N ALA A 714 3.16 5.27 -4.63
CA ALA A 714 2.75 3.94 -4.16
C ALA A 714 3.56 2.81 -4.78
N SER A 715 3.84 2.98 -6.06
CA SER A 715 4.38 1.95 -6.93
C SER A 715 5.85 2.17 -7.24
N LEU A 716 6.39 3.36 -6.95
CA LEU A 716 7.69 3.80 -7.45
C LEU A 716 8.51 4.49 -6.33
N SER A 717 9.82 4.30 -6.39
CA SER A 717 10.81 4.93 -5.52
C SER A 717 11.86 5.66 -6.36
N ILE A 718 12.40 6.76 -5.85
CA ILE A 718 13.60 7.41 -6.41
C ILE A 718 14.83 6.78 -5.75
N PHE A 719 15.73 6.26 -6.54
CA PHE A 719 17.01 5.71 -6.11
C PHE A 719 18.12 6.70 -6.48
N VAL A 720 18.98 7.03 -5.53
CA VAL A 720 20.02 8.04 -5.67
C VAL A 720 21.35 7.43 -5.30
N LEU A 721 22.07 6.92 -6.30
CA LEU A 721 23.44 6.46 -6.10
C LEU A 721 24.38 7.65 -6.09
N MET A 722 25.25 7.75 -5.10
CA MET A 722 26.21 8.83 -4.94
C MET A 722 27.61 8.27 -4.76
N LYS A 723 28.58 9.02 -5.29
CA LYS A 723 30.00 8.85 -5.02
C LYS A 723 30.39 9.91 -4.01
N MET A 724 30.79 9.49 -2.83
CA MET A 724 31.19 10.39 -1.74
C MET A 724 32.71 10.34 -1.57
N GLY A 725 33.37 11.48 -1.73
CA GLY A 725 34.78 11.64 -1.40
C GLY A 725 34.98 11.66 0.12
N TRP A 726 36.03 10.99 0.60
CA TRP A 726 36.42 10.95 2.00
C TRP A 726 37.68 11.80 2.25
N ASP A 727 37.64 12.63 3.29
CA ASP A 727 38.75 13.47 3.75
C ASP A 727 38.89 13.35 5.28
N GLU A 728 39.95 12.70 5.73
CA GLU A 728 40.27 12.48 7.15
C GLU A 728 40.40 13.80 7.92
N LYS A 729 40.93 14.83 7.26
CA LYS A 729 41.25 16.12 7.86
C LYS A 729 40.10 17.11 7.72
N ALA A 730 38.93 16.68 7.23
CA ALA A 730 37.78 17.54 7.10
C ALA A 730 37.34 18.09 8.48
N PRO A 731 37.22 19.42 8.63
CA PRO A 731 36.90 20.02 9.92
C PRO A 731 35.49 19.65 10.38
N GLY A 732 35.32 19.42 11.69
CA GLY A 732 34.02 19.18 12.32
C GLY A 732 33.44 17.78 12.06
N GLY A 733 34.29 16.78 11.83
CA GLY A 733 33.87 15.36 11.67
C GLY A 733 33.17 15.05 10.35
N LYS A 734 33.17 15.98 9.39
CA LYS A 734 32.44 15.88 8.13
C LYS A 734 33.33 15.25 7.05
N GLN A 735 33.71 14.00 7.27
CA GLN A 735 34.68 13.30 6.44
C GLN A 735 34.15 12.94 5.05
N TYR A 736 32.84 12.79 4.86
CA TYR A 736 32.21 12.44 3.59
C TYR A 736 31.64 13.67 2.88
N LYS A 737 31.83 13.75 1.57
CA LYS A 737 31.29 14.81 0.73
C LYS A 737 30.79 14.25 -0.59
N VAL A 738 29.59 14.64 -1.02
CA VAL A 738 29.04 14.22 -2.31
C VAL A 738 29.87 14.84 -3.44
N GLU A 739 30.48 13.99 -4.27
CA GLU A 739 31.24 14.38 -5.46
C GLU A 739 30.47 14.10 -6.76
N ASP A 740 29.68 13.03 -6.79
CA ASP A 740 28.84 12.68 -7.94
C ASP A 740 27.53 12.01 -7.48
N SER A 741 26.48 12.10 -8.31
CA SER A 741 25.19 11.43 -8.06
C SER A 741 24.43 11.05 -9.33
N VAL A 742 23.68 9.97 -9.25
CA VAL A 742 22.89 9.35 -10.33
C VAL A 742 21.49 9.03 -9.79
N TRP A 743 20.44 9.47 -10.50
CA TRP A 743 19.06 9.56 -10.01
C TRP A 743 18.02 8.73 -10.78
N ARG A 744 17.78 7.47 -10.41
CA ARG A 744 16.81 6.64 -11.15
C ARG A 744 15.48 6.52 -10.43
N LEU A 745 14.46 6.10 -11.17
CA LEU A 745 13.21 5.64 -10.59
C LEU A 745 13.07 4.15 -10.84
N GLY A 746 12.71 3.40 -9.82
CA GLY A 746 12.39 1.98 -9.96
C GLY A 746 11.05 1.66 -9.29
N PRO A 747 10.41 0.54 -9.68
CA PRO A 747 9.27 0.03 -8.94
C PRO A 747 9.64 -0.25 -7.47
N ARG A 748 8.69 0.03 -6.57
CA ARG A 748 8.82 -0.21 -5.12
C ARG A 748 9.01 -1.70 -4.81
N THR A 749 8.51 -2.59 -5.66
CA THR A 749 8.75 -4.03 -5.52
C THR A 749 10.24 -4.37 -5.53
N ILE A 750 11.10 -3.59 -6.18
CA ILE A 750 12.56 -3.80 -6.14
C ILE A 750 13.10 -3.60 -4.72
N SER A 751 12.60 -2.57 -4.01
CA SER A 751 12.95 -2.44 -2.60
C SER A 751 12.45 -3.67 -1.84
N GLU A 752 11.18 -4.04 -1.98
CA GLU A 752 10.61 -5.19 -1.28
C GLU A 752 11.34 -6.52 -1.59
N GLU A 753 11.78 -6.76 -2.84
CA GLU A 753 12.59 -7.91 -3.27
C GLU A 753 14.04 -7.86 -2.75
N LEU A 754 14.68 -6.67 -2.72
CA LEU A 754 15.99 -6.49 -2.09
C LEU A 754 15.97 -6.83 -0.60
N TRP A 755 14.81 -6.64 0.04
CA TRP A 755 14.63 -6.76 1.49
C TRP A 755 14.07 -8.10 1.96
N GLY A 756 13.10 -8.68 1.22
CA GLY A 756 12.35 -9.88 1.61
C GLY A 756 13.17 -11.17 1.62
N ALA A 757 14.29 -11.22 0.90
CA ALA A 757 15.14 -12.41 0.82
C ALA A 757 15.98 -12.69 2.08
N TYR A 758 15.95 -11.84 3.11
CA TYR A 758 16.81 -11.95 4.30
C TYR A 758 16.07 -11.90 5.63
N GLU A 759 14.74 -11.79 5.65
CA GLU A 759 13.96 -11.95 6.89
C GLU A 759 13.73 -13.42 7.28
N GLU A 760 13.93 -14.37 6.36
CA GLU A 760 13.76 -15.81 6.64
C GLU A 760 15.01 -16.48 7.26
N ASP A 761 16.21 -15.88 7.11
CA ASP A 761 17.46 -16.42 7.65
C ASP A 761 17.99 -15.56 8.81
N GLY A 762 17.37 -15.70 9.99
CA GLY A 762 18.06 -15.45 11.27
C GLY A 762 17.48 -14.37 12.19
N LEU A 763 16.55 -14.79 13.04
CA LEU A 763 16.58 -14.51 14.48
C LEU A 763 16.35 -15.82 15.25
#